data_AF-A0A0K0EYV2-F1
#
_entry.id   AF-A0A0K0EYV2-F1
#
_cell.length_a   1.000
_cell.length_b   1.000
_cell.length_c   1.000
_cell.angle_alpha   90.00
_cell.angle_beta   90.00
_cell.angle_gamma   90.00
#
_symmetry.space_group_name_H-M   'P 1'
#
loop_
_entity.id
_entity.type
_entity.pdbx_description
1 polymer ?
#
loop_
_entity_poly.entity_id
_entity_poly.type
_entity_poly.pdbx_seq_one_letter_code
_entity_poly.pdbx_strand_id
1 'polypeptide(L)'
;MEGGEEVDVGISDIFDGTLVNCYKNMPKKSKAHYMYTDTEDRKYILSDGITVDTQPSFWQMVYEEDIGTIVAIIYNKKTDDNDDVSEDLYWKKDKAVFNDFVVTCSNMTKVNVLSITGYKILLEKKGGPSKDLEIFHISNWKENDIPQTDLQFVNVYQEIFKTASKKNVLIHSSQGTGARVYILTYFACIYGALKSDKDIDCPFKVIKMIREQRYGGNLVPYEFAYLIKALASTFFKNGILVDFYHRRIDFNLAFDGFFYNYLKRKNKMDGGLRKFLDFVNIVDKGKIFEYKSGFYMLGRMDPFTLLNYSKRYQITVKNYTIGIDKMRHRYGDIACIDANGITVNGKPETDKDSFIHANKFEYTTIDKKTIKMILCQADVRYSRIHSSQGTGARVYMLTYFACIYDALKSDKDIDCPFKIIKMMREQRYGGNLVPYEFAYLIKALASTFFRNGILVDFSKRRIEFNIGYDDFFYNYLKRKDKMDGELRKFLDFVNIVDKGKIYEYRSGFYTLGRMDSKTLPKYAKRFHLAVKNELADLDKRRHRYGDIACIDANGITVNGKPETDKDSFIHANKFEYTTIDKKTIKMILCQAPLEETIDDMLDMILRHKVTVVVVLVKPEEASGKQRKWTPYFPTEHHTLETPGFTVIRLRNKQLDKYFISETEYQLRSKKGLPEMNFTILHYQGWPDKSIPSEHMSIYSLYKRIISLRTDDYVAIHCSAGVGRTGTLALIIYLIDTINYFPTFDPIERLKCLREHRYLAVQKYNQFVFALVVVFEHFKKQIDDMDADAYDKFLEIAENLYKKEKELEDKAKKKMEEERQKGRNNKNKK
;
A
#
# COMPACT_ATOMS: atom_id res chain seq x y z
N MET A 1 -14.12 8.90 -33.20
CA MET A 1 -12.67 8.86 -33.04
C MET A 1 -12.37 8.22 -31.71
N GLU A 2 -11.64 7.12 -31.81
CA GLU A 2 -10.84 6.38 -30.82
C GLU A 2 -11.39 6.18 -29.40
N GLY A 3 -11.77 4.91 -29.15
CA GLY A 3 -11.90 4.36 -27.81
C GLY A 3 -10.55 4.45 -27.10
N GLY A 4 -10.48 5.33 -26.12
CA GLY A 4 -9.41 5.35 -25.13
C GLY A 4 -9.55 4.12 -24.25
N GLU A 5 -8.64 3.16 -24.42
CA GLU A 5 -8.32 2.20 -23.37
C GLU A 5 -7.80 3.00 -22.16
N GLU A 6 -8.56 2.99 -21.06
CA GLU A 6 -8.25 3.75 -19.85
C GLU A 6 -7.04 3.13 -19.12
N VAL A 7 -5.98 3.93 -19.03
CA VAL A 7 -4.74 3.66 -18.29
C VAL A 7 -5.05 3.48 -16.80
N ASP A 8 -4.93 2.24 -16.33
CA ASP A 8 -5.28 1.81 -14.97
C ASP A 8 -4.12 2.00 -13.97
N VAL A 9 -3.68 3.24 -13.75
CA VAL A 9 -2.72 3.62 -12.68
C VAL A 9 -3.50 3.87 -11.38
N GLY A 10 -2.83 3.88 -10.22
CA GLY A 10 -3.40 4.40 -8.98
C GLY A 10 -3.81 5.87 -9.16
N ILE A 11 -5.03 6.10 -9.65
CA ILE A 11 -5.47 7.37 -10.26
C ILE A 11 -5.33 8.58 -9.31
N SER A 12 -5.26 8.37 -7.99
CA SER A 12 -5.04 9.44 -7.01
C SER A 12 -3.62 10.01 -6.94
N ASP A 13 -2.61 9.28 -7.39
CA ASP A 13 -1.19 9.70 -7.28
C ASP A 13 -0.74 10.48 -8.54
N ILE A 14 -1.45 10.34 -9.67
CA ILE A 14 -1.31 11.18 -10.88
C ILE A 14 -1.50 12.66 -10.55
N PHE A 15 -2.34 12.95 -9.55
CA PHE A 15 -2.66 14.31 -9.10
C PHE A 15 -1.74 14.79 -7.96
N ASP A 16 -0.66 14.09 -7.63
CA ASP A 16 0.23 14.54 -6.55
C ASP A 16 0.89 15.91 -6.85
N GLY A 17 0.98 16.29 -8.13
CA GLY A 17 1.43 17.62 -8.57
C GLY A 17 0.51 18.78 -8.18
N THR A 18 -0.74 18.50 -7.78
CA THR A 18 -1.76 19.50 -7.43
C THR A 18 -2.07 19.52 -5.94
N LEU A 19 -1.34 18.72 -5.15
CA LEU A 19 -1.46 18.70 -3.70
C LEU A 19 -1.13 20.07 -3.09
N VAL A 20 -1.82 20.39 -1.99
CA VAL A 20 -1.52 21.58 -1.19
C VAL A 20 -0.06 21.60 -0.74
N ASN A 21 0.56 22.77 -0.75
CA ASN A 21 1.99 22.93 -0.49
C ASN A 21 2.42 22.37 0.87
N CYS A 22 1.60 22.58 1.91
CA CYS A 22 1.86 22.09 3.25
C CYS A 22 1.82 20.56 3.38
N TYR A 23 1.31 19.82 2.38
CA TYR A 23 1.14 18.37 2.43
C TYR A 23 2.42 17.63 2.83
N LYS A 24 3.60 18.07 2.34
CA LYS A 24 4.90 17.46 2.67
C LYS A 24 5.23 17.54 4.16
N ASN A 25 4.77 18.58 4.84
CA ASN A 25 5.10 18.90 6.22
C ASN A 25 4.03 18.47 7.24
N MET A 26 2.89 17.95 6.77
CA MET A 26 1.83 17.48 7.66
C MET A 26 2.26 16.28 8.52
N PRO A 27 1.92 16.25 9.83
CA PRO A 27 2.26 15.16 10.75
C PRO A 27 1.57 13.85 10.40
N LYS A 28 0.34 13.91 9.86
CA LYS A 28 -0.38 12.78 9.26
C LYS A 28 -0.86 13.18 7.88
N LYS A 29 -0.67 12.30 6.89
CA LYS A 29 -1.01 12.61 5.49
C LYS A 29 -2.52 12.54 5.29
N SER A 30 -3.12 13.67 4.91
CA SER A 30 -4.48 13.80 4.41
C SER A 30 -4.39 14.51 3.05
N LYS A 31 -4.96 13.95 1.97
CA LYS A 31 -4.80 14.56 0.65
C LYS A 31 -5.78 15.72 0.49
N ALA A 32 -5.25 16.87 0.07
CA ALA A 32 -6.03 18.01 -0.38
C ALA A 32 -5.37 18.59 -1.63
N HIS A 33 -6.19 19.00 -2.60
CA HIS A 33 -5.72 19.45 -3.91
C HIS A 33 -6.28 20.83 -4.21
N TYR A 34 -5.48 21.68 -4.86
CA TYR A 34 -5.97 22.92 -5.48
C TYR A 34 -6.78 22.54 -6.71
N MET A 35 -8.06 22.93 -6.75
CA MET A 35 -8.98 22.53 -7.81
C MET A 35 -9.15 23.59 -8.89
N TYR A 36 -9.17 24.85 -8.49
CA TYR A 36 -9.47 25.98 -9.34
C TYR A 36 -8.99 27.25 -8.66
N THR A 37 -8.48 28.20 -9.44
CA THR A 37 -8.15 29.55 -8.98
C THR A 37 -9.10 30.51 -9.68
N ASP A 38 -9.82 31.32 -8.93
CA ASP A 38 -10.73 32.30 -9.52
C ASP A 38 -10.03 33.62 -9.89
N THR A 39 -10.79 34.54 -10.48
CA THR A 39 -10.28 35.84 -10.95
C THR A 39 -9.83 36.77 -9.82
N GLU A 40 -10.11 36.44 -8.56
CA GLU A 40 -9.62 37.15 -7.38
C GLU A 40 -8.40 36.48 -6.74
N ASP A 41 -7.77 35.53 -7.45
CA ASP A 41 -6.65 34.68 -7.01
C ASP A 41 -6.98 33.80 -5.77
N ARG A 42 -8.28 33.54 -5.54
CA ARG A 42 -8.72 32.62 -4.49
C ARG A 42 -8.65 31.19 -5.00
N LYS A 43 -7.96 30.33 -4.25
CA LYS A 43 -7.86 28.91 -4.57
C LYS A 43 -8.99 28.13 -3.89
N TYR A 44 -9.69 27.34 -4.69
CA TYR A 44 -10.66 26.35 -4.22
C TYR A 44 -9.92 25.05 -3.93
N ILE A 45 -10.04 24.56 -2.70
CA ILE A 45 -9.33 23.39 -2.20
C ILE A 45 -10.35 22.31 -1.84
N LEU A 46 -10.09 21.08 -2.29
CA LEU A 46 -10.87 19.92 -1.89
C LEU A 46 -10.01 18.96 -1.07
N SER A 47 -10.47 18.59 0.12
CA SER A 47 -9.77 17.67 1.03
C SER A 47 -10.49 16.34 1.23
N ASP A 48 -9.73 15.33 1.65
CA ASP A 48 -10.27 14.07 2.18
C ASP A 48 -11.13 14.29 3.44
N GLY A 49 -11.91 13.25 3.77
CA GLY A 49 -12.73 13.24 4.98
C GLY A 49 -11.86 13.23 6.24
N ILE A 50 -12.27 14.02 7.23
CA ILE A 50 -11.49 14.22 8.45
C ILE A 50 -11.78 13.08 9.42
N THR A 51 -10.73 12.41 9.89
CA THR A 51 -10.78 11.49 11.02
C THR A 51 -10.20 12.15 12.27
N VAL A 52 -10.49 11.60 13.45
CA VAL A 52 -9.91 12.04 14.74
C VAL A 52 -8.38 12.14 14.63
N ASP A 53 -7.77 11.18 13.96
CA ASP A 53 -6.34 11.12 13.75
C ASP A 53 -5.79 12.23 12.86
N THR A 54 -6.53 12.65 11.82
CA THR A 54 -6.07 13.64 10.84
C THR A 54 -6.39 15.09 11.21
N GLN A 55 -7.18 15.33 12.27
CA GLN A 55 -7.54 16.69 12.72
C GLN A 55 -6.33 17.63 12.89
N PRO A 56 -5.19 17.21 13.47
CA PRO A 56 -4.04 18.11 13.59
C PRO A 56 -3.46 18.55 12.24
N SER A 57 -3.46 17.65 11.25
CA SER A 57 -2.97 17.96 9.91
C SER A 57 -3.96 18.83 9.14
N PHE A 58 -5.25 18.64 9.38
CA PHE A 58 -6.30 19.50 8.83
C PHE A 58 -6.16 20.95 9.32
N TRP A 59 -6.02 21.18 10.62
CA TRP A 59 -5.88 22.54 11.16
C TRP A 59 -4.56 23.20 10.75
N GLN A 60 -3.48 22.43 10.64
CA GLN A 60 -2.23 22.93 10.07
C GLN A 60 -2.42 23.38 8.61
N MET A 61 -3.10 22.60 7.79
CA MET A 61 -3.41 22.95 6.41
C MET A 61 -4.24 24.23 6.32
N VAL A 62 -5.29 24.36 7.13
CA VAL A 62 -6.14 25.56 7.18
C VAL A 62 -5.30 26.81 7.45
N TYR A 63 -4.32 26.70 8.35
CA TYR A 63 -3.42 27.80 8.65
C TYR A 63 -2.41 28.10 7.53
N GLU A 64 -1.67 27.08 7.06
CA GLU A 64 -0.57 27.24 6.13
C GLU A 64 -1.02 27.58 4.71
N GLU A 65 -2.19 27.10 4.30
CA GLU A 65 -2.80 27.40 3.00
C GLU A 65 -3.65 28.67 3.01
N ASP A 66 -3.63 29.43 4.11
CA ASP A 66 -4.43 30.65 4.30
C ASP A 66 -5.91 30.49 3.91
N ILE A 67 -6.55 29.46 4.49
CA ILE A 67 -7.97 29.18 4.26
C ILE A 67 -8.81 30.09 5.17
N GLY A 68 -9.66 30.93 4.55
CA GLY A 68 -10.56 31.84 5.27
C GLY A 68 -12.01 31.35 5.35
N THR A 69 -12.40 30.41 4.50
CA THR A 69 -13.77 29.89 4.43
C THR A 69 -13.76 28.37 4.26
N ILE A 70 -14.49 27.66 5.11
CA ILE A 70 -14.66 26.21 5.03
C ILE A 70 -16.15 25.91 4.82
N VAL A 71 -16.48 25.14 3.79
CA VAL A 71 -17.82 24.58 3.59
C VAL A 71 -17.79 23.09 3.92
N ALA A 72 -18.40 22.73 5.06
CA ALA A 72 -18.43 21.38 5.59
C ALA A 72 -19.79 20.73 5.31
N ILE A 73 -19.83 19.80 4.35
CA ILE A 73 -21.03 19.04 3.99
C ILE A 73 -21.10 17.78 4.87
N ILE A 74 -21.66 17.91 6.06
CA ILE A 74 -21.74 16.83 7.07
C ILE A 74 -23.21 16.63 7.45
N TYR A 75 -23.82 15.58 6.89
CA TYR A 75 -25.22 15.27 7.14
C TYR A 75 -25.48 14.98 8.63
N ASN A 76 -26.51 15.61 9.20
CA ASN A 76 -26.98 15.37 10.57
C ASN A 76 -28.49 15.08 10.58
N LYS A 77 -28.88 13.90 11.06
CA LYS A 77 -30.26 13.42 11.08
C LYS A 77 -31.12 14.04 12.19
N LYS A 78 -30.53 14.55 13.29
CA LYS A 78 -31.28 15.02 14.48
C LYS A 78 -32.12 16.29 14.23
N THR A 79 -31.78 17.07 13.19
CA THR A 79 -32.48 18.32 12.86
C THR A 79 -33.85 18.14 12.23
N ASP A 80 -34.28 16.91 11.93
CA ASP A 80 -35.65 16.65 11.46
C ASP A 80 -36.67 16.65 12.62
N ASP A 81 -36.25 16.53 13.90
CA ASP A 81 -37.19 16.45 15.05
C ASP A 81 -36.77 17.20 16.34
N ASN A 82 -35.54 17.74 16.50
CA ASN A 82 -35.17 18.63 17.62
C ASN A 82 -33.84 19.37 17.37
N ASP A 83 -33.71 20.61 17.86
CA ASP A 83 -32.56 21.53 17.67
C ASP A 83 -31.23 21.10 18.33
N ASP A 84 -31.10 19.86 18.80
CA ASP A 84 -29.90 19.40 19.50
C ASP A 84 -28.88 18.76 18.52
N VAL A 85 -27.99 19.60 18.00
CA VAL A 85 -27.03 19.30 16.92
C VAL A 85 -25.80 18.54 17.45
N SER A 86 -25.73 17.24 17.13
CA SER A 86 -24.55 16.32 17.11
C SER A 86 -23.25 16.80 17.80
N GLU A 87 -22.83 16.09 18.86
CA GLU A 87 -21.61 16.34 19.65
C GLU A 87 -20.29 16.06 18.88
N ASP A 88 -20.33 15.38 17.73
CA ASP A 88 -19.13 14.87 17.03
C ASP A 88 -18.50 15.81 15.96
N LEU A 89 -18.89 17.10 15.89
CA LEU A 89 -18.28 18.03 14.92
C LEU A 89 -16.88 18.48 15.38
N TYR A 90 -15.88 18.36 14.50
CA TYR A 90 -14.47 18.54 14.86
C TYR A 90 -14.09 19.98 15.30
N TRP A 91 -14.97 20.97 15.08
CA TRP A 91 -14.77 22.38 15.44
C TRP A 91 -15.65 22.86 16.60
N LYS A 92 -16.60 22.03 17.09
CA LYS A 92 -17.61 22.45 18.09
C LYS A 92 -17.12 22.45 19.54
N LYS A 93 -15.83 22.20 19.78
CA LYS A 93 -15.25 22.31 21.13
C LYS A 93 -14.97 23.77 21.40
N ASP A 94 -15.38 24.30 22.56
CA ASP A 94 -15.17 25.71 22.96
C ASP A 94 -13.72 26.14 22.72
N LYS A 95 -12.78 25.28 23.12
CA LYS A 95 -11.36 25.41 22.81
C LYS A 95 -10.73 24.03 22.67
N ALA A 96 -10.04 23.79 21.56
CA ALA A 96 -9.33 22.55 21.30
C ALA A 96 -7.87 22.82 20.90
N VAL A 97 -6.96 21.98 21.39
CA VAL A 97 -5.53 22.08 21.10
C VAL A 97 -5.11 20.91 20.22
N PHE A 98 -4.50 21.23 19.08
CA PHE A 98 -3.99 20.28 18.10
C PHE A 98 -2.53 20.59 17.79
N ASN A 99 -1.61 19.89 18.44
CA ASN A 99 -0.17 20.17 18.36
C ASN A 99 0.12 21.65 18.72
N ASP A 100 0.64 22.43 17.77
CA ASP A 100 0.96 23.85 17.94
C ASP A 100 -0.21 24.80 17.64
N PHE A 101 -1.38 24.25 17.29
CA PHE A 101 -2.57 25.00 16.92
C PHE A 101 -3.62 24.97 18.01
N VAL A 102 -4.21 26.12 18.29
CA VAL A 102 -5.35 26.28 19.19
C VAL A 102 -6.54 26.75 18.36
N VAL A 103 -7.64 26.01 18.43
CA VAL A 103 -8.87 26.26 17.70
C VAL A 103 -9.92 26.67 18.72
N THR A 104 -10.42 27.90 18.60
CA THR A 104 -11.46 28.44 19.48
C THR A 104 -12.69 28.77 18.64
N CYS A 105 -13.83 28.18 18.98
CA CYS A 105 -15.11 28.49 18.35
C CYS A 105 -15.81 29.57 19.17
N SER A 106 -15.95 30.77 18.61
CA SER A 106 -16.40 31.94 19.36
C SER A 106 -17.91 32.14 19.33
N ASN A 107 -18.54 32.21 18.14
CA ASN A 107 -20.00 32.42 18.01
C ASN A 107 -20.59 31.79 16.73
N MET A 108 -21.86 31.40 16.83
CA MET A 108 -22.68 31.01 15.67
C MET A 108 -23.08 32.26 14.87
N THR A 109 -22.97 32.16 13.54
CA THR A 109 -23.43 33.19 12.60
C THR A 109 -24.67 32.67 11.90
N LYS A 110 -25.76 33.45 11.94
CA LYS A 110 -26.99 33.11 11.23
C LYS A 110 -26.77 33.32 9.74
N VAL A 111 -26.95 32.26 8.98
CA VAL A 111 -26.81 32.26 7.52
C VAL A 111 -28.21 32.13 6.95
N ASN A 112 -28.61 33.01 6.02
CA ASN A 112 -29.95 32.99 5.44
C ASN A 112 -30.07 31.91 4.35
N VAL A 113 -29.70 30.68 4.69
CA VAL A 113 -29.72 29.52 3.80
C VAL A 113 -30.25 28.32 4.58
N LEU A 114 -31.16 27.58 3.96
CA LEU A 114 -31.82 26.43 4.58
C LEU A 114 -30.80 25.39 5.06
N SER A 115 -30.86 25.05 6.36
CA SER A 115 -30.05 24.04 7.03
C SER A 115 -28.53 24.28 6.94
N ILE A 116 -28.14 25.55 6.93
CA ILE A 116 -26.73 25.95 7.04
C ILE A 116 -26.53 26.76 8.31
N THR A 117 -25.50 26.37 9.06
CA THR A 117 -25.06 27.10 10.25
C THR A 117 -23.65 27.61 10.06
N GLY A 118 -23.43 28.91 10.25
CA GLY A 118 -22.11 29.53 10.23
C GLY A 118 -21.46 29.49 11.62
N TYR A 119 -20.14 29.31 11.66
CA TYR A 119 -19.33 29.34 12.88
C TYR A 119 -18.09 30.19 12.67
N LYS A 120 -17.81 31.09 13.59
CA LYS A 120 -16.56 31.87 13.60
C LYS A 120 -15.49 31.11 14.38
N ILE A 121 -14.35 30.90 13.74
CA ILE A 121 -13.23 30.16 14.31
C ILE A 121 -12.01 31.08 14.39
N LEU A 122 -11.44 31.18 15.58
CA LEU A 122 -10.13 31.76 15.81
C LEU A 122 -9.09 30.64 15.84
N LEU A 123 -8.14 30.70 14.92
CA LEU A 123 -7.06 29.73 14.80
C LEU A 123 -5.73 30.38 15.20
N GLU A 124 -5.18 29.96 16.34
CA GLU A 124 -3.94 30.48 16.88
C GLU A 124 -2.81 29.48 16.67
N LYS A 125 -1.64 29.94 16.22
CA LYS A 125 -0.43 29.13 16.10
C LYS A 125 0.58 29.57 17.15
N LYS A 126 1.16 28.63 17.89
CA LYS A 126 2.20 28.93 18.87
C LYS A 126 3.38 29.67 18.20
N GLY A 127 3.61 30.92 18.60
CA GLY A 127 4.68 31.77 18.05
C GLY A 127 4.40 32.34 16.65
N GLY A 128 3.15 32.29 16.17
CA GLY A 128 2.73 32.90 14.90
C GLY A 128 1.50 33.79 15.06
N PRO A 129 1.09 34.53 14.01
CA PRO A 129 -0.12 35.34 14.05
C PRO A 129 -1.37 34.46 14.14
N SER A 130 -2.39 34.95 14.84
CA SER A 130 -3.73 34.33 14.85
C SER A 130 -4.47 34.64 13.55
N LYS A 131 -5.31 33.72 13.11
CA LYS A 131 -6.13 33.84 11.89
C LYS A 131 -7.60 33.60 12.20
N ASP A 132 -8.45 34.49 11.71
CA ASP A 132 -9.90 34.28 11.70
C ASP A 132 -10.33 33.58 10.41
N LEU A 133 -11.28 32.65 10.56
CA LEU A 133 -11.97 31.99 9.44
C LEU A 133 -13.41 31.63 9.82
N GLU A 134 -14.22 31.30 8.81
CA GLU A 134 -15.61 30.88 8.99
C GLU A 134 -15.84 29.46 8.49
N ILE A 135 -16.60 28.68 9.26
CA ILE A 135 -17.07 27.34 8.87
C ILE A 135 -18.58 27.39 8.63
N PHE A 136 -19.00 26.99 7.44
CA PHE A 136 -20.40 26.84 7.04
C PHE A 136 -20.75 25.36 7.01
N HIS A 137 -21.54 24.92 7.98
CA HIS A 137 -21.98 23.54 8.12
C HIS A 137 -23.30 23.33 7.41
N ILE A 138 -23.29 22.47 6.39
CA ILE A 138 -24.51 22.04 5.68
C ILE A 138 -24.98 20.71 6.27
N SER A 139 -26.09 20.73 7.00
CA SER A 139 -26.56 19.59 7.79
C SER A 139 -27.59 18.70 7.09
N ASN A 140 -28.34 19.21 6.11
CA ASN A 140 -29.44 18.48 5.48
C ASN A 140 -29.10 17.83 4.13
N TRP A 141 -27.91 18.06 3.59
CA TRP A 141 -27.50 17.39 2.36
C TRP A 141 -27.10 15.97 2.71
N LYS A 142 -27.93 15.00 2.37
CA LYS A 142 -27.69 13.56 2.59
C LYS A 142 -26.79 12.97 1.50
N GLU A 143 -26.05 11.91 1.83
CA GLU A 143 -25.21 11.18 0.87
C GLU A 143 -26.06 10.60 -0.27
N ASN A 144 -25.53 10.66 -1.50
CA ASN A 144 -26.17 10.18 -2.74
C ASN A 144 -27.52 10.85 -3.08
N ASP A 145 -27.82 11.98 -2.44
CA ASP A 145 -29.01 12.78 -2.73
C ASP A 145 -28.62 14.17 -3.26
N ILE A 146 -29.51 14.78 -4.05
CA ILE A 146 -29.38 16.18 -4.41
C ILE A 146 -30.06 17.05 -3.34
N PRO A 147 -29.65 18.33 -3.21
CA PRO A 147 -30.37 19.27 -2.36
C PRO A 147 -31.85 19.40 -2.77
N GLN A 148 -32.69 19.78 -1.81
CA GLN A 148 -34.15 19.82 -1.98
C GLN A 148 -34.60 20.84 -3.01
N THR A 149 -33.82 21.90 -3.21
CA THR A 149 -34.09 22.95 -4.19
C THR A 149 -32.78 23.58 -4.67
N ASP A 150 -32.76 23.93 -5.95
CA ASP A 150 -31.73 24.73 -6.60
C ASP A 150 -31.49 26.08 -5.90
N LEU A 151 -32.50 26.62 -5.20
CA LEU A 151 -32.35 27.81 -4.36
C LEU A 151 -31.31 27.65 -3.26
N GLN A 152 -31.06 26.43 -2.75
CA GLN A 152 -30.01 26.21 -1.77
C GLN A 152 -28.64 26.53 -2.34
N PHE A 153 -28.36 26.14 -3.59
CA PHE A 153 -27.09 26.43 -4.25
C PHE A 153 -26.95 27.92 -4.58
N VAL A 154 -28.03 28.51 -5.09
CA VAL A 154 -28.12 29.96 -5.34
C VAL A 154 -27.75 30.73 -4.08
N ASN A 155 -28.39 30.41 -2.96
CA ASN A 155 -28.20 31.16 -1.72
C ASN A 155 -26.85 30.81 -1.04
N VAL A 156 -26.36 29.57 -1.14
CA VAL A 156 -24.98 29.23 -0.73
C VAL A 156 -23.97 30.12 -1.44
N TYR A 157 -24.10 30.30 -2.76
CA TYR A 157 -23.18 31.19 -3.47
C TYR A 157 -23.34 32.65 -3.08
N GLN A 158 -24.57 33.15 -2.99
CA GLN A 158 -24.85 34.55 -2.67
C GLN A 158 -24.41 34.92 -1.24
N GLU A 159 -24.64 34.04 -0.27
CA GLU A 159 -24.42 34.31 1.17
C GLU A 159 -23.06 33.85 1.68
N ILE A 160 -22.39 32.92 0.98
CA ILE A 160 -21.10 32.34 1.40
C ILE A 160 -19.98 32.67 0.42
N PHE A 161 -20.06 32.21 -0.83
CA PHE A 161 -18.91 32.35 -1.75
C PHE A 161 -18.68 33.78 -2.24
N LYS A 162 -19.75 34.56 -2.42
CA LYS A 162 -19.69 35.96 -2.84
C LYS A 162 -19.18 36.89 -1.73
N THR A 163 -19.50 36.57 -0.48
CA THR A 163 -19.15 37.35 0.72
C THR A 163 -17.88 36.84 1.40
N ALA A 164 -17.39 35.66 1.00
CA ALA A 164 -16.16 35.07 1.50
C ALA A 164 -14.99 36.04 1.37
N SER A 165 -14.12 36.03 2.37
CA SER A 165 -12.86 36.78 2.34
C SER A 165 -12.04 36.46 1.10
N LYS A 166 -11.09 37.34 0.73
CA LYS A 166 -10.14 37.11 -0.38
C LYS A 166 -9.14 35.96 -0.15
N LYS A 167 -9.39 35.11 0.84
CA LYS A 167 -8.58 33.96 1.22
C LYS A 167 -9.07 32.69 0.52
N ASN A 168 -8.30 31.61 0.65
CA ASN A 168 -8.63 30.33 0.02
C ASN A 168 -9.89 29.70 0.64
N VAL A 169 -10.63 28.96 -0.19
CA VAL A 169 -11.89 28.30 0.18
C VAL A 169 -11.70 26.81 0.16
N LEU A 170 -12.05 26.14 1.27
CA LEU A 170 -11.99 24.69 1.39
C LEU A 170 -13.40 24.08 1.42
N ILE A 171 -13.62 23.03 0.65
CA ILE A 171 -14.89 22.28 0.66
C ILE A 171 -14.58 20.81 0.96
N HIS A 172 -15.31 20.20 1.90
CA HIS A 172 -15.11 18.79 2.25
C HIS A 172 -16.39 18.12 2.78
N SER A 173 -16.34 16.80 2.95
CA SER A 173 -17.39 16.01 3.62
C SER A 173 -16.81 15.01 4.64
N SER A 174 -17.66 14.22 5.30
CA SER A 174 -17.27 13.18 6.27
C SER A 174 -16.53 11.98 5.66
N GLN A 175 -16.77 11.66 4.39
CA GLN A 175 -16.19 10.48 3.69
C GLN A 175 -15.27 10.86 2.52
N GLY A 176 -14.90 12.15 2.38
CA GLY A 176 -14.05 12.66 1.29
C GLY A 176 -14.80 13.45 0.22
N THR A 177 -14.28 13.46 -1.00
CA THR A 177 -14.80 14.25 -2.14
C THR A 177 -15.86 13.48 -2.93
N GLY A 178 -17.06 13.37 -2.35
CA GLY A 178 -18.22 12.76 -3.03
C GLY A 178 -18.91 13.70 -4.02
N ALA A 179 -19.96 13.21 -4.70
CA ALA A 179 -20.68 13.97 -5.74
C ALA A 179 -21.11 15.36 -5.28
N ARG A 180 -21.70 15.53 -4.09
CA ARG A 180 -22.14 16.84 -3.56
C ARG A 180 -21.02 17.87 -3.42
N VAL A 181 -19.84 17.43 -3.00
CA VAL A 181 -18.65 18.29 -2.93
C VAL A 181 -18.34 18.79 -4.33
N TYR A 182 -18.29 17.90 -5.32
CA TYR A 182 -18.06 18.26 -6.71
C TYR A 182 -19.20 19.08 -7.34
N ILE A 183 -20.48 18.79 -7.11
CA ILE A 183 -21.60 19.59 -7.62
C ILE A 183 -21.48 21.02 -7.08
N LEU A 184 -21.18 21.19 -5.78
CA LEU A 184 -21.00 22.52 -5.20
C LEU A 184 -19.77 23.24 -5.75
N THR A 185 -18.64 22.56 -5.86
CA THR A 185 -17.41 23.10 -6.45
C THR A 185 -17.63 23.49 -7.90
N TYR A 186 -18.22 22.61 -8.72
CA TYR A 186 -18.57 22.90 -10.10
C TYR A 186 -19.50 24.10 -10.17
N PHE A 187 -20.56 24.15 -9.36
CA PHE A 187 -21.47 25.28 -9.35
C PHE A 187 -20.74 26.60 -9.06
N ALA A 188 -19.96 26.67 -7.99
CA ALA A 188 -19.26 27.88 -7.58
C ALA A 188 -18.21 28.32 -8.63
N CYS A 189 -17.39 27.38 -9.12
CA CYS A 189 -16.34 27.67 -10.08
C CYS A 189 -16.91 28.00 -11.47
N ILE A 190 -17.91 27.25 -11.97
CA ILE A 190 -18.54 27.52 -13.27
C ILE A 190 -19.24 28.87 -13.25
N TYR A 191 -20.00 29.17 -12.20
CA TYR A 191 -20.68 30.45 -12.10
C TYR A 191 -19.68 31.61 -12.07
N GLY A 192 -18.61 31.49 -11.27
CA GLY A 192 -17.54 32.50 -11.21
C GLY A 192 -16.82 32.67 -12.56
N ALA A 193 -16.47 31.57 -13.20
CA ALA A 193 -15.79 31.54 -14.50
C ALA A 193 -16.64 32.20 -15.60
N LEU A 194 -17.87 31.73 -15.82
CA LEU A 194 -18.76 32.26 -16.87
C LEU A 194 -19.12 33.73 -16.66
N LYS A 195 -19.09 34.22 -15.43
CA LYS A 195 -19.35 35.62 -15.12
C LYS A 195 -18.14 36.52 -15.37
N SER A 196 -16.94 36.04 -15.07
CA SER A 196 -15.74 36.88 -14.97
C SER A 196 -14.71 36.66 -16.09
N ASP A 197 -14.73 35.49 -16.74
CA ASP A 197 -13.78 35.09 -17.78
C ASP A 197 -14.46 35.04 -19.14
N LYS A 198 -13.96 35.83 -20.09
CA LYS A 198 -14.53 35.94 -21.45
C LYS A 198 -14.19 34.73 -22.34
N ASP A 199 -13.18 33.95 -21.98
CA ASP A 199 -12.72 32.79 -22.77
C ASP A 199 -13.45 31.49 -22.38
N ILE A 200 -14.23 31.54 -21.29
CA ILE A 200 -15.05 30.44 -20.81
C ILE A 200 -16.51 30.69 -21.19
N ASP A 201 -16.99 29.93 -22.17
CA ASP A 201 -18.36 29.95 -22.72
C ASP A 201 -19.15 28.68 -22.36
N CYS A 202 -18.48 27.67 -21.82
CA CYS A 202 -19.01 26.33 -21.66
C CYS A 202 -18.66 25.77 -20.27
N PRO A 203 -19.66 25.35 -19.47
CA PRO A 203 -19.45 24.69 -18.17
C PRO A 203 -18.46 23.52 -18.21
N PHE A 204 -18.39 22.79 -19.33
CA PHE A 204 -17.49 21.64 -19.48
C PHE A 204 -16.01 22.02 -19.45
N LYS A 205 -15.63 23.25 -19.85
CA LYS A 205 -14.24 23.72 -19.76
C LYS A 205 -13.78 23.75 -18.29
N VAL A 206 -14.60 24.31 -17.41
CA VAL A 206 -14.32 24.40 -15.97
C VAL A 206 -14.36 23.02 -15.31
N ILE A 207 -15.32 22.17 -15.69
CA ILE A 207 -15.38 20.78 -15.20
C ILE A 207 -14.10 20.03 -15.59
N LYS A 208 -13.62 20.19 -16.83
CA LYS A 208 -12.38 19.59 -17.30
C LYS A 208 -11.19 20.07 -16.47
N MET A 209 -11.04 21.38 -16.30
CA MET A 209 -9.95 21.97 -15.49
C MET A 209 -9.93 21.39 -14.07
N ILE A 210 -11.09 21.31 -13.40
CA ILE A 210 -11.21 20.75 -12.06
C ILE A 210 -10.86 19.26 -12.04
N ARG A 211 -11.32 18.47 -13.04
CA ARG A 211 -11.03 17.03 -13.12
C ARG A 211 -9.57 16.71 -13.45
N GLU A 212 -8.86 17.64 -14.07
CA GLU A 212 -7.41 17.57 -14.26
C GLU A 212 -6.62 17.84 -12.96
N GLN A 213 -7.28 18.37 -11.93
CA GLN A 213 -6.62 18.63 -10.65
C GLN A 213 -6.78 17.52 -9.61
N ARG A 214 -7.87 16.75 -9.65
CA ARG A 214 -8.10 15.67 -8.69
C ARG A 214 -9.02 14.62 -9.28
N TYR A 215 -8.71 13.37 -8.98
CA TYR A 215 -9.57 12.26 -9.36
C TYR A 215 -10.97 12.35 -8.73
N GLY A 216 -12.00 12.12 -9.55
CA GLY A 216 -13.41 12.12 -9.16
C GLY A 216 -14.24 13.10 -9.98
N GLY A 217 -15.40 13.48 -9.43
CA GLY A 217 -16.29 14.47 -10.04
C GLY A 217 -17.20 13.95 -11.16
N ASN A 218 -17.31 12.63 -11.32
CA ASN A 218 -18.34 12.03 -12.15
C ASN A 218 -19.72 12.34 -11.52
N LEU A 219 -20.57 13.02 -12.29
CA LEU A 219 -21.95 13.27 -11.91
C LEU A 219 -22.87 12.38 -12.74
N VAL A 220 -23.82 11.73 -12.08
CA VAL A 220 -24.86 10.98 -12.80
C VAL A 220 -25.85 11.94 -13.47
N PRO A 221 -26.64 11.50 -14.47
CA PRO A 221 -27.46 12.41 -15.29
C PRO A 221 -28.37 13.36 -14.50
N TYR A 222 -28.97 12.93 -13.37
CA TYR A 222 -29.82 13.82 -12.57
C TYR A 222 -29.03 14.80 -11.69
N GLU A 223 -27.84 14.43 -11.23
CA GLU A 223 -26.93 15.33 -10.50
C GLU A 223 -26.42 16.44 -11.43
N PHE A 224 -26.05 16.06 -12.66
CA PHE A 224 -25.67 17.02 -13.69
C PHE A 224 -26.84 17.91 -14.11
N ALA A 225 -28.03 17.34 -14.34
CA ALA A 225 -29.22 18.12 -14.64
C ALA A 225 -29.54 19.12 -13.51
N TYR A 226 -29.39 18.71 -12.25
CA TYR A 226 -29.56 19.59 -11.10
C TYR A 226 -28.53 20.72 -11.08
N LEU A 227 -27.24 20.43 -11.33
CA LEU A 227 -26.20 21.45 -11.47
C LEU A 227 -26.56 22.50 -12.53
N ILE A 228 -27.01 22.06 -13.71
CA ILE A 228 -27.43 22.95 -14.80
C ILE A 228 -28.66 23.77 -14.42
N LYS A 229 -29.67 23.16 -13.78
CA LYS A 229 -30.84 23.91 -13.27
C LYS A 229 -30.42 24.98 -12.27
N ALA A 230 -29.56 24.64 -11.31
CA ALA A 230 -29.06 25.60 -10.33
C ALA A 230 -28.31 26.76 -10.98
N LEU A 231 -27.43 26.49 -11.95
CA LEU A 231 -26.71 27.52 -12.69
C LEU A 231 -27.67 28.44 -13.45
N ALA A 232 -28.60 27.87 -14.22
CA ALA A 232 -29.60 28.61 -14.99
C ALA A 232 -30.46 29.49 -14.08
N SER A 233 -31.02 28.94 -13.00
CA SER A 233 -31.80 29.69 -12.01
C SER A 233 -31.01 30.85 -11.40
N THR A 234 -29.74 30.65 -11.10
CA THR A 234 -28.86 31.69 -10.55
C THR A 234 -28.59 32.80 -11.56
N PHE A 235 -28.30 32.44 -12.82
CA PHE A 235 -28.08 33.42 -13.88
C PHE A 235 -29.33 34.24 -14.20
N PHE A 236 -30.52 33.62 -14.22
CA PHE A 236 -31.78 34.37 -14.35
C PHE A 236 -32.03 35.27 -13.14
N LYS A 237 -31.82 34.79 -11.90
CA LYS A 237 -32.02 35.59 -10.68
C LYS A 237 -31.10 36.81 -10.62
N ASN A 238 -29.87 36.67 -11.11
CA ASN A 238 -28.88 37.75 -11.10
C ASN A 238 -28.90 38.61 -12.39
N GLY A 239 -29.87 38.41 -13.29
CA GLY A 239 -30.02 39.19 -14.52
C GLY A 239 -28.92 38.97 -15.57
N ILE A 240 -28.16 37.87 -15.45
CA ILE A 240 -27.11 37.50 -16.41
C ILE A 240 -27.74 36.83 -17.64
N LEU A 241 -28.76 35.99 -17.44
CA LEU A 241 -29.60 35.47 -18.51
C LEU A 241 -30.88 36.31 -18.61
N VAL A 242 -31.22 36.71 -19.83
CA VAL A 242 -32.47 37.40 -20.16
C VAL A 242 -33.44 36.39 -20.78
N ASP A 243 -34.66 36.35 -20.25
CA ASP A 243 -35.69 35.42 -20.69
C ASP A 243 -36.36 35.90 -21.97
N PHE A 244 -35.85 35.45 -23.12
CA PHE A 244 -36.48 35.68 -24.41
C PHE A 244 -37.44 34.52 -24.71
N TYR A 245 -38.71 34.82 -25.03
CA TYR A 245 -39.70 33.85 -25.50
C TYR A 245 -39.97 32.67 -24.55
N HIS A 246 -40.26 32.92 -23.27
CA HIS A 246 -40.65 31.89 -22.28
C HIS A 246 -39.64 30.73 -22.09
N ARG A 247 -38.40 30.85 -22.56
CA ARG A 247 -37.39 29.79 -22.49
C ARG A 247 -37.09 29.35 -21.05
N ARG A 248 -37.19 30.27 -20.08
CA ARG A 248 -37.07 29.91 -18.65
C ARG A 248 -38.18 28.96 -18.22
N ILE A 249 -39.41 29.17 -18.69
CA ILE A 249 -40.57 28.32 -18.38
C ILE A 249 -40.40 26.95 -19.04
N ASP A 250 -40.05 26.91 -20.32
CA ASP A 250 -39.83 25.67 -21.06
C ASP A 250 -38.72 24.82 -20.45
N PHE A 251 -37.60 25.44 -20.06
CA PHE A 251 -36.51 24.77 -19.37
C PHE A 251 -36.94 24.16 -18.04
N ASN A 252 -37.71 24.91 -17.23
CA ASN A 252 -38.21 24.40 -15.95
C ASN A 252 -39.19 23.25 -16.14
N LEU A 253 -40.12 23.35 -17.11
CA LEU A 253 -41.05 22.26 -17.45
C LEU A 253 -40.33 21.00 -17.93
N ALA A 254 -39.30 21.15 -18.77
CA ALA A 254 -38.48 20.05 -19.24
C ALA A 254 -37.71 19.37 -18.10
N PHE A 255 -37.11 20.15 -17.19
CA PHE A 255 -36.46 19.62 -16.00
C PHE A 255 -37.45 18.92 -15.09
N ASP A 256 -38.58 19.54 -14.79
CA ASP A 256 -39.58 18.99 -13.86
C ASP A 256 -40.18 17.69 -14.44
N GLY A 257 -40.39 17.61 -15.75
CA GLY A 257 -40.75 16.37 -16.45
C GLY A 257 -39.67 15.28 -16.33
N PHE A 258 -38.40 15.63 -16.55
CA PHE A 258 -37.27 14.70 -16.37
C PHE A 258 -37.18 14.20 -14.92
N PHE A 259 -37.27 15.12 -13.94
CA PHE A 259 -37.13 14.83 -12.51
C PHE A 259 -38.33 14.07 -11.96
N TYR A 260 -39.56 14.41 -12.37
CA TYR A 260 -40.77 13.65 -12.04
C TYR A 260 -40.68 12.22 -12.57
N ASN A 261 -40.21 12.02 -13.81
CA ASN A 261 -40.00 10.69 -14.36
C ASN A 261 -38.93 9.90 -13.56
N TYR A 262 -37.91 10.58 -13.03
CA TYR A 262 -36.95 9.99 -12.09
C TYR A 262 -37.61 9.61 -10.73
N LEU A 263 -38.32 10.52 -10.08
CA LEU A 263 -39.01 10.28 -8.80
C LEU A 263 -40.12 9.22 -8.89
N LYS A 264 -40.89 9.23 -9.98
CA LYS A 264 -41.94 8.23 -10.27
C LYS A 264 -41.35 6.82 -10.36
N ARG A 265 -40.11 6.68 -10.85
CA ARG A 265 -39.38 5.41 -10.82
C ARG A 265 -38.96 5.03 -9.40
N LYS A 266 -38.44 6.00 -8.62
CA LYS A 266 -38.05 5.82 -7.21
C LYS A 266 -39.21 5.34 -6.31
N ASN A 267 -40.42 5.85 -6.53
CA ASN A 267 -41.60 5.48 -5.71
C ASN A 267 -42.15 4.07 -5.97
N LYS A 268 -41.72 3.39 -7.04
CA LYS A 268 -42.10 1.99 -7.35
C LYS A 268 -41.15 0.94 -6.73
N MET A 269 -40.18 1.39 -5.94
CA MET A 269 -39.15 0.56 -5.31
C MET A 269 -39.55 0.11 -3.90
N ASP A 270 -39.07 -1.08 -3.49
CA ASP A 270 -39.32 -1.64 -2.16
C ASP A 270 -38.93 -0.64 -1.03
N GLY A 271 -39.84 -0.44 -0.08
CA GLY A 271 -39.70 0.56 0.97
C GLY A 271 -38.68 0.20 2.07
N GLY A 272 -38.31 -1.08 2.19
CA GLY A 272 -37.29 -1.56 3.13
C GLY A 272 -35.87 -1.29 2.62
N LEU A 273 -35.66 -1.34 1.30
CA LEU A 273 -34.34 -1.26 0.66
C LEU A 273 -34.11 0.03 -0.15
N ARG A 274 -35.07 0.96 -0.15
CA ARG A 274 -35.06 2.23 -0.90
C ARG A 274 -33.71 2.96 -0.94
N LYS A 275 -32.96 2.97 0.17
CA LYS A 275 -31.66 3.67 0.26
C LYS A 275 -30.50 2.96 -0.46
N PHE A 276 -30.46 1.64 -0.44
CA PHE A 276 -29.52 0.88 -1.28
C PHE A 276 -29.90 0.97 -2.75
N LEU A 277 -31.20 1.02 -3.03
CA LEU A 277 -31.73 1.18 -4.38
C LEU A 277 -31.32 2.54 -4.96
N ASP A 278 -31.27 3.60 -4.15
CA ASP A 278 -30.68 4.89 -4.53
C ASP A 278 -29.19 4.75 -4.90
N PHE A 279 -28.39 3.99 -4.13
CA PHE A 279 -26.98 3.74 -4.43
C PHE A 279 -26.77 2.97 -5.74
N VAL A 280 -27.45 1.84 -5.96
CA VAL A 280 -27.32 1.06 -7.21
C VAL A 280 -27.74 1.87 -8.43
N ASN A 281 -28.75 2.73 -8.29
CA ASN A 281 -29.22 3.59 -9.36
C ASN A 281 -28.24 4.70 -9.77
N ILE A 282 -27.23 5.00 -8.94
CA ILE A 282 -26.18 5.95 -9.29
C ILE A 282 -24.88 5.27 -9.71
N VAL A 283 -24.71 3.96 -9.46
CA VAL A 283 -23.48 3.25 -9.81
C VAL A 283 -23.43 2.94 -11.31
N ASP A 284 -22.86 3.85 -12.09
CA ASP A 284 -22.45 3.63 -13.48
C ASP A 284 -20.95 3.27 -13.60
N LYS A 285 -20.46 3.05 -14.83
CA LYS A 285 -19.04 2.74 -15.10
C LYS A 285 -18.10 3.75 -14.43
N GLY A 286 -18.40 5.05 -14.52
CA GLY A 286 -17.60 6.12 -13.90
C GLY A 286 -17.59 6.07 -12.38
N LYS A 287 -18.74 5.79 -11.75
CA LYS A 287 -18.84 5.62 -10.29
C LYS A 287 -18.12 4.38 -9.78
N ILE A 288 -18.12 3.28 -10.52
CA ILE A 288 -17.33 2.07 -10.16
C ILE A 288 -15.84 2.42 -10.07
N PHE A 289 -15.31 3.20 -11.02
CA PHE A 289 -13.93 3.64 -10.98
C PHE A 289 -13.63 4.65 -9.86
N GLU A 290 -14.56 5.55 -9.50
CA GLU A 290 -14.41 6.43 -8.32
C GLU A 290 -14.35 5.64 -7.01
N TYR A 291 -15.23 4.65 -6.90
CA TYR A 291 -15.31 3.76 -5.76
C TYR A 291 -14.06 2.87 -5.62
N LYS A 292 -13.49 2.43 -6.74
CA LYS A 292 -12.20 1.71 -6.78
C LYS A 292 -11.07 2.52 -6.14
N SER A 293 -10.94 3.82 -6.43
CA SER A 293 -9.84 4.64 -5.87
C SER A 293 -10.00 4.91 -4.37
N GLY A 294 -11.23 5.16 -3.90
CA GLY A 294 -11.53 5.40 -2.48
C GLY A 294 -11.43 4.15 -1.61
N PHE A 295 -11.77 2.98 -2.17
CA PHE A 295 -11.77 1.70 -1.45
C PHE A 295 -10.40 1.32 -0.87
N TYR A 296 -9.30 1.73 -1.50
CA TYR A 296 -7.95 1.43 -0.99
C TYR A 296 -7.66 2.09 0.35
N MET A 297 -8.14 3.32 0.57
CA MET A 297 -7.86 4.07 1.81
C MET A 297 -8.95 3.83 2.87
N LEU A 298 -10.10 3.31 2.45
CA LEU A 298 -11.26 3.13 3.31
C LEU A 298 -10.98 2.18 4.48
N GLY A 299 -11.08 2.73 5.69
CA GLY A 299 -10.93 2.01 6.96
C GLY A 299 -9.52 1.46 7.21
N ARG A 300 -8.52 1.83 6.39
CA ARG A 300 -7.13 1.39 6.58
C ARG A 300 -6.43 2.25 7.63
N MET A 301 -5.83 1.58 8.60
CA MET A 301 -4.86 2.21 9.49
C MET A 301 -3.49 2.24 8.80
N ASP A 302 -2.80 3.38 8.91
CA ASP A 302 -1.39 3.48 8.54
C ASP A 302 -0.57 2.43 9.31
N PRO A 303 0.42 1.76 8.69
CA PRO A 303 1.23 0.74 9.36
C PRO A 303 1.89 1.20 10.68
N PHE A 304 2.27 2.49 10.81
CA PHE A 304 2.84 2.99 12.07
C PHE A 304 1.79 3.15 13.17
N THR A 305 0.60 3.59 12.79
CA THR A 305 -0.56 3.74 13.68
C THR A 305 -1.10 2.38 14.10
N LEU A 306 -1.16 1.43 13.17
CA LEU A 306 -1.54 0.04 13.44
C LEU A 306 -0.67 -0.57 14.55
N LEU A 307 0.61 -0.18 14.63
CA LEU A 307 1.48 -0.66 15.70
C LEU A 307 0.99 -0.24 17.10
N ASN A 308 0.34 0.90 17.23
CA ASN A 308 -0.19 1.36 18.52
C ASN A 308 -1.48 0.65 18.92
N TYR A 309 -2.24 0.15 17.94
CA TYR A 309 -3.53 -0.50 18.14
C TYR A 309 -3.47 -2.03 18.19
N SER A 310 -2.29 -2.63 17.95
CA SER A 310 -2.10 -4.09 17.90
C SER A 310 -1.01 -4.56 18.87
N LYS A 311 -0.94 -3.99 20.07
CA LYS A 311 0.12 -4.28 21.06
C LYS A 311 0.03 -5.71 21.58
N ARG A 312 -1.16 -6.23 21.93
CA ARG A 312 -1.33 -7.63 22.38
C ARG A 312 -0.90 -8.59 21.28
N TYR A 313 -1.26 -8.29 20.03
CA TYR A 313 -0.79 -9.04 18.87
C TYR A 313 0.73 -9.00 18.74
N GLN A 314 1.34 -7.82 18.77
CA GLN A 314 2.80 -7.68 18.66
C GLN A 314 3.54 -8.34 19.80
N ILE A 315 3.05 -8.21 21.03
CA ILE A 315 3.60 -8.88 22.20
C ILE A 315 3.48 -10.38 22.01
N THR A 316 2.38 -10.89 21.48
CA THR A 316 2.21 -12.33 21.21
C THR A 316 3.13 -12.82 20.11
N VAL A 317 3.22 -12.10 18.98
CA VAL A 317 4.16 -12.40 17.89
C VAL A 317 5.58 -12.35 18.44
N LYS A 318 5.95 -11.31 19.19
CA LYS A 318 7.25 -11.17 19.83
C LYS A 318 7.53 -12.30 20.81
N ASN A 319 6.61 -12.59 21.74
CA ASN A 319 6.72 -13.65 22.75
C ASN A 319 6.89 -15.03 22.13
N TYR A 320 6.15 -15.31 21.04
CA TYR A 320 6.36 -16.50 20.24
C TYR A 320 7.73 -16.47 19.53
N THR A 321 8.06 -15.36 18.88
CA THR A 321 9.33 -15.15 18.15
C THR A 321 10.56 -15.19 19.08
N ILE A 322 10.41 -14.98 20.38
CA ILE A 322 11.49 -15.10 21.38
C ILE A 322 11.32 -16.35 22.27
N GLY A 323 10.39 -17.25 21.93
CA GLY A 323 10.20 -18.54 22.60
C GLY A 323 9.70 -18.47 24.05
N ILE A 324 9.05 -17.37 24.45
CA ILE A 324 8.46 -17.15 25.78
C ILE A 324 7.01 -17.69 25.86
N ASP A 325 6.35 -17.85 24.71
CA ASP A 325 4.97 -18.36 24.62
C ASP A 325 4.77 -19.23 23.38
N LYS A 326 3.70 -20.04 23.38
CA LYS A 326 3.32 -20.89 22.25
C LYS A 326 2.75 -20.05 21.10
N MET A 327 2.72 -20.64 19.89
CA MET A 327 2.13 -19.98 18.72
C MET A 327 0.61 -19.83 18.92
N ARG A 328 0.12 -18.58 18.86
CA ARG A 328 -1.32 -18.24 19.02
C ARG A 328 -1.93 -17.57 17.78
N HIS A 329 -1.16 -17.52 16.71
CA HIS A 329 -1.53 -16.97 15.41
C HIS A 329 -1.12 -17.99 14.35
N ARG A 330 -1.84 -18.07 13.23
CA ARG A 330 -1.45 -18.97 12.13
C ARG A 330 -0.47 -18.29 11.17
N TYR A 331 -0.66 -16.98 10.95
CA TYR A 331 0.21 -16.16 10.10
C TYR A 331 0.58 -14.86 10.84
N GLY A 332 1.82 -14.42 10.69
CA GLY A 332 2.37 -13.22 11.36
C GLY A 332 2.21 -11.93 10.56
N ASP A 333 1.42 -11.96 9.49
CA ASP A 333 1.30 -10.96 8.45
C ASP A 333 0.10 -10.02 8.60
N ILE A 334 -0.94 -10.42 9.35
CA ILE A 334 -2.12 -9.57 9.57
C ILE A 334 -2.23 -9.22 11.05
N ALA A 335 -2.12 -7.93 11.39
CA ALA A 335 -2.25 -7.48 12.76
C ALA A 335 -3.66 -7.74 13.33
N CYS A 336 -3.73 -8.12 14.61
CA CYS A 336 -4.99 -8.22 15.37
C CYS A 336 -5.15 -6.95 16.22
N ILE A 337 -6.29 -6.26 16.09
CA ILE A 337 -6.55 -4.97 16.75
C ILE A 337 -6.98 -5.23 18.19
N ASP A 338 -6.28 -4.67 19.17
CA ASP A 338 -6.47 -5.01 20.58
C ASP A 338 -7.87 -4.62 21.09
N ALA A 339 -8.39 -3.45 20.70
CA ALA A 339 -9.68 -2.93 21.15
C ALA A 339 -10.86 -3.87 20.80
N ASN A 340 -10.71 -4.63 19.72
CA ASN A 340 -11.71 -5.60 19.26
C ASN A 340 -11.17 -7.02 19.36
N GLY A 341 -10.09 -7.26 20.11
CA GLY A 341 -9.50 -8.57 20.29
C GLY A 341 -10.42 -9.49 21.08
N ILE A 342 -10.45 -10.78 20.71
CA ILE A 342 -11.14 -11.78 21.53
C ILE A 342 -10.22 -12.22 22.66
N THR A 343 -10.78 -12.22 23.87
CA THR A 343 -10.14 -12.70 25.08
C THR A 343 -10.70 -14.09 25.40
N VAL A 344 -9.84 -15.08 25.57
CA VAL A 344 -10.19 -16.50 25.79
C VAL A 344 -9.74 -16.99 27.16
N ASN A 345 -10.15 -18.21 27.53
CA ASN A 345 -9.72 -18.92 28.75
C ASN A 345 -10.10 -18.25 30.08
N GLY A 346 -11.04 -17.31 30.09
CA GLY A 346 -11.49 -16.63 31.31
C GLY A 346 -10.42 -15.77 31.99
N LYS A 347 -9.33 -15.46 31.27
CA LYS A 347 -8.17 -14.71 31.80
C LYS A 347 -8.25 -13.23 31.44
N PRO A 348 -7.66 -12.31 32.25
CA PRO A 348 -7.65 -10.89 31.94
C PRO A 348 -6.85 -10.60 30.67
N GLU A 349 -7.15 -9.50 29.96
CA GLU A 349 -6.52 -9.15 28.68
C GLU A 349 -4.99 -9.00 28.74
N THR A 350 -4.48 -8.68 29.93
CA THR A 350 -3.05 -8.55 30.22
C THR A 350 -2.33 -9.90 30.28
N ASP A 351 -3.06 -11.01 30.44
CA ASP A 351 -2.51 -12.35 30.44
C ASP A 351 -2.29 -12.83 29.00
N LYS A 352 -1.09 -13.35 28.72
CA LYS A 352 -0.71 -13.90 27.41
C LYS A 352 -1.60 -15.07 26.97
N ASP A 353 -2.10 -15.87 27.92
CA ASP A 353 -2.98 -17.00 27.66
C ASP A 353 -4.39 -16.58 27.26
N SER A 354 -4.75 -15.32 27.51
CA SER A 354 -6.03 -14.74 27.12
C SER A 354 -6.10 -14.38 25.63
N PHE A 355 -4.97 -14.33 24.94
CA PHE A 355 -4.92 -13.91 23.55
C PHE A 355 -5.21 -15.06 22.58
N ILE A 356 -6.08 -14.80 21.62
CA ILE A 356 -6.22 -15.56 20.37
C ILE A 356 -6.18 -14.59 19.20
N HIS A 357 -5.65 -15.01 18.05
CA HIS A 357 -5.69 -14.19 16.83
C HIS A 357 -7.10 -14.16 16.23
N ALA A 358 -7.96 -13.37 16.85
CA ALA A 358 -9.31 -13.11 16.40
C ALA A 358 -9.76 -11.70 16.82
N ASN A 359 -10.49 -11.03 15.92
CA ASN A 359 -11.23 -9.84 16.26
C ASN A 359 -12.73 -10.09 16.21
N LYS A 360 -13.47 -9.51 17.16
CA LYS A 360 -14.92 -9.35 17.01
C LYS A 360 -15.20 -8.22 16.03
N PHE A 361 -16.17 -8.44 15.17
CA PHE A 361 -16.85 -7.40 14.43
C PHE A 361 -18.30 -7.36 14.92
N GLU A 362 -18.71 -6.23 15.48
CA GLU A 362 -20.07 -6.02 15.95
C GLU A 362 -20.67 -4.78 15.28
N TYR A 363 -21.92 -4.89 14.84
CA TYR A 363 -22.74 -3.74 14.48
C TYR A 363 -24.20 -4.00 14.87
N THR A 364 -24.91 -2.94 15.24
CA THR A 364 -26.31 -3.00 15.66
C THR A 364 -27.18 -2.42 14.56
N THR A 365 -28.14 -3.20 14.09
CA THR A 365 -29.16 -2.75 13.15
C THR A 365 -30.25 -1.94 13.87
N ILE A 366 -31.01 -1.15 13.13
CA ILE A 366 -32.02 -0.22 13.68
C ILE A 366 -33.15 -0.95 14.47
N ASP A 367 -33.43 -2.21 14.16
CA ASP A 367 -34.32 -3.09 14.93
C ASP A 367 -33.71 -3.56 16.28
N LYS A 368 -32.59 -2.96 16.70
CA LYS A 368 -31.80 -3.28 17.91
C LYS A 368 -31.21 -4.69 17.89
N LYS A 369 -31.15 -5.35 16.73
CA LYS A 369 -30.47 -6.63 16.60
C LYS A 369 -28.96 -6.40 16.44
N THR A 370 -28.18 -6.89 17.38
CA THR A 370 -26.71 -6.84 17.26
C THR A 370 -26.22 -8.05 16.46
N ILE A 371 -25.65 -7.80 15.29
CA ILE A 371 -24.91 -8.79 14.53
C ILE A 371 -23.50 -8.85 15.11
N LYS A 372 -23.07 -10.06 15.50
CA LYS A 372 -21.73 -10.32 16.03
C LYS A 372 -21.04 -11.38 15.20
N MET A 373 -19.83 -11.07 14.75
CA MET A 373 -18.99 -12.00 14.00
C MET A 373 -17.60 -12.06 14.62
N ILE A 374 -16.98 -13.24 14.56
CA ILE A 374 -15.60 -13.44 14.99
C ILE A 374 -14.78 -13.81 13.76
N LEU A 375 -13.81 -12.97 13.43
CA LEU A 375 -12.88 -13.19 12.33
C LEU A 375 -11.56 -13.70 12.92
N CYS A 376 -11.20 -14.95 12.66
CA CYS A 376 -10.07 -15.65 13.28
C CYS A 376 -9.14 -16.28 12.24
N GLN A 377 -7.85 -16.38 12.56
CA GLN A 377 -6.86 -17.13 11.77
C GLN A 377 -6.60 -18.56 12.26
N ALA A 378 -7.08 -18.92 13.46
CA ALA A 378 -6.83 -20.21 14.07
C ALA A 378 -7.90 -21.26 13.69
N ASP A 379 -7.51 -22.54 13.68
CA ASP A 379 -8.44 -23.67 13.69
C ASP A 379 -9.16 -23.69 15.03
N VAL A 380 -10.27 -22.95 15.12
CA VAL A 380 -11.14 -23.01 16.27
C VAL A 380 -12.41 -23.71 15.80
N ARG A 381 -12.80 -24.78 16.49
CA ARG A 381 -14.06 -25.54 16.29
C ARG A 381 -15.35 -24.70 16.36
N TYR A 382 -15.22 -23.37 16.49
CA TYR A 382 -16.29 -22.38 16.61
C TYR A 382 -16.26 -21.31 15.50
N SER A 383 -15.33 -21.36 14.53
CA SER A 383 -15.36 -20.43 13.39
C SER A 383 -16.39 -20.90 12.35
N ARG A 384 -17.34 -20.03 11.97
CA ARG A 384 -18.34 -20.35 10.93
C ARG A 384 -17.85 -20.07 9.49
N ILE A 385 -16.75 -19.34 9.30
CA ILE A 385 -16.13 -19.06 8.00
C ILE A 385 -14.59 -19.02 8.16
N HIS A 386 -13.87 -19.96 7.53
CA HIS A 386 -12.40 -19.97 7.50
C HIS A 386 -11.89 -20.40 6.12
N SER A 387 -10.61 -20.15 5.83
CA SER A 387 -9.91 -20.75 4.68
C SER A 387 -8.61 -21.41 5.13
N SER A 388 -8.11 -22.35 4.33
CA SER A 388 -6.85 -23.06 4.59
C SER A 388 -5.64 -22.13 4.70
N GLN A 389 -5.73 -20.89 4.18
CA GLN A 389 -4.69 -19.87 4.18
C GLN A 389 -5.00 -18.68 5.12
N GLY A 390 -5.90 -18.83 6.10
CA GLY A 390 -6.31 -17.74 7.01
C GLY A 390 -7.46 -16.88 6.46
N THR A 391 -7.60 -15.62 6.90
CA THR A 391 -8.62 -14.68 6.39
C THR A 391 -8.16 -14.04 5.07
N GLY A 392 -8.06 -14.84 4.00
CA GLY A 392 -7.73 -14.35 2.65
C GLY A 392 -8.90 -13.64 1.97
N ALA A 393 -8.67 -13.09 0.78
CA ALA A 393 -9.67 -12.29 0.05
C ALA A 393 -11.02 -12.99 -0.14
N ARG A 394 -11.04 -14.31 -0.36
CA ARG A 394 -12.27 -15.13 -0.44
C ARG A 394 -13.13 -15.08 0.83
N VAL A 395 -12.51 -15.13 2.01
CA VAL A 395 -13.20 -15.02 3.30
C VAL A 395 -13.80 -13.64 3.45
N TYR A 396 -13.07 -12.60 3.05
CA TYR A 396 -13.57 -11.23 3.10
C TYR A 396 -14.65 -10.94 2.06
N MET A 397 -14.58 -11.49 0.85
CA MET A 397 -15.66 -11.36 -0.14
C MET A 397 -16.97 -11.95 0.42
N LEU A 398 -16.93 -13.16 1.00
CA LEU A 398 -18.13 -13.77 1.58
C LEU A 398 -18.65 -13.01 2.80
N THR A 399 -17.74 -12.62 3.70
CA THR A 399 -18.10 -11.84 4.90
C THR A 399 -18.68 -10.49 4.53
N TYR A 400 -18.05 -9.75 3.61
CA TYR A 400 -18.58 -8.48 3.12
C TYR A 400 -19.93 -8.69 2.45
N PHE A 401 -20.09 -9.70 1.59
CA PHE A 401 -21.37 -10.02 0.97
C PHE A 401 -22.47 -10.21 2.01
N ALA A 402 -22.25 -11.08 3.00
CA ALA A 402 -23.24 -11.39 4.02
C ALA A 402 -23.57 -10.17 4.90
N CYS A 403 -22.55 -9.47 5.41
CA CYS A 403 -22.77 -8.30 6.25
C CYS A 403 -23.44 -7.15 5.50
N ILE A 404 -23.03 -6.90 4.26
CA ILE A 404 -23.66 -5.86 3.43
C ILE A 404 -25.11 -6.26 3.14
N TYR A 405 -25.35 -7.50 2.72
CA TYR A 405 -26.71 -7.96 2.43
C TYR A 405 -27.65 -7.84 3.64
N ASP A 406 -27.23 -8.33 4.80
CA ASP A 406 -28.02 -8.28 6.04
C ASP A 406 -28.22 -6.83 6.52
N ALA A 407 -27.17 -6.01 6.49
CA ALA A 407 -27.25 -4.60 6.85
C ALA A 407 -28.26 -3.87 5.96
N LEU A 408 -28.16 -4.03 4.64
CA LEU A 408 -29.06 -3.37 3.70
C LEU A 408 -30.51 -3.83 3.87
N LYS A 409 -30.75 -5.13 4.14
CA LYS A 409 -32.10 -5.66 4.35
C LYS A 409 -32.74 -5.17 5.65
N SER A 410 -31.93 -5.00 6.70
CA SER A 410 -32.40 -4.75 8.06
C SER A 410 -32.38 -3.27 8.44
N ASP A 411 -31.58 -2.47 7.74
CA ASP A 411 -31.27 -1.09 8.09
C ASP A 411 -31.68 -0.13 6.97
N LYS A 412 -32.73 0.67 7.23
CA LYS A 412 -33.20 1.70 6.31
C LYS A 412 -32.23 2.87 6.16
N ASP A 413 -31.13 2.96 6.91
CA ASP A 413 -30.15 4.06 6.91
C ASP A 413 -28.81 3.72 6.27
N ILE A 414 -28.49 2.43 6.12
CA ILE A 414 -27.29 1.98 5.39
C ILE A 414 -27.60 2.01 3.89
N ASP A 415 -27.09 3.03 3.22
CA ASP A 415 -27.22 3.25 1.77
C ASP A 415 -26.01 2.74 0.97
N CYS A 416 -24.85 2.60 1.61
CA CYS A 416 -23.58 2.41 0.95
C CYS A 416 -22.81 1.20 1.51
N PRO A 417 -22.48 0.19 0.69
CA PRO A 417 -21.65 -0.95 1.07
C PRO A 417 -20.32 -0.57 1.76
N PHE A 418 -19.76 0.59 1.41
CA PHE A 418 -18.52 1.09 2.00
C PHE A 418 -18.63 1.39 3.50
N LYS A 419 -19.79 1.76 4.01
CA LYS A 419 -19.98 1.98 5.46
C LYS A 419 -19.67 0.69 6.23
N ILE A 420 -20.22 -0.43 5.79
CA ILE A 420 -19.98 -1.75 6.40
C ILE A 420 -18.52 -2.19 6.26
N ILE A 421 -17.93 -1.99 5.08
CA ILE A 421 -16.52 -2.38 4.86
C ILE A 421 -15.58 -1.52 5.73
N LYS A 422 -15.83 -0.21 5.84
CA LYS A 422 -15.08 0.71 6.69
C LYS A 422 -15.17 0.27 8.16
N MET A 423 -16.38 0.09 8.67
CA MET A 423 -16.61 -0.37 10.04
C MET A 423 -15.88 -1.69 10.34
N MET A 424 -15.93 -2.64 9.39
CA MET A 424 -15.25 -3.91 9.55
C MET A 424 -13.73 -3.77 9.57
N ARG A 425 -13.16 -2.93 8.70
CA ARG A 425 -11.70 -2.72 8.63
C ARG A 425 -11.15 -1.94 9.84
N GLU A 426 -11.94 -1.04 10.40
CA GLU A 426 -11.62 -0.34 11.65
C GLU A 426 -11.63 -1.30 12.86
N GLN A 427 -12.44 -2.37 12.81
CA GLN A 427 -12.50 -3.38 13.87
C GLN A 427 -11.57 -4.59 13.65
N ARG A 428 -11.26 -4.93 12.39
CA ARG A 428 -10.36 -6.02 11.97
C ARG A 428 -9.47 -5.54 10.83
N TYR A 429 -8.17 -5.43 11.09
CA TYR A 429 -7.20 -5.10 10.04
C TYR A 429 -7.13 -6.21 8.97
N GLY A 430 -7.10 -5.82 7.69
CA GLY A 430 -7.06 -6.74 6.54
C GLY A 430 -8.24 -6.51 5.59
N GLY A 431 -8.60 -7.55 4.82
CA GLY A 431 -9.76 -7.51 3.92
C GLY A 431 -9.58 -6.65 2.70
N ASN A 432 -8.34 -6.57 2.21
CA ASN A 432 -8.06 -5.97 0.92
C ASN A 432 -8.64 -6.87 -0.17
N LEU A 433 -9.52 -6.29 -0.97
CA LEU A 433 -9.98 -6.90 -2.20
C LEU A 433 -9.28 -6.18 -3.35
N VAL A 434 -8.79 -6.95 -4.31
CA VAL A 434 -8.35 -6.36 -5.58
C VAL A 434 -9.59 -5.92 -6.38
N PRO A 435 -9.45 -5.00 -7.36
CA PRO A 435 -10.59 -4.35 -7.99
C PRO A 435 -11.65 -5.31 -8.57
N TYR A 436 -11.23 -6.44 -9.16
CA TYR A 436 -12.17 -7.41 -9.72
C TYR A 436 -12.92 -8.22 -8.66
N GLU A 437 -12.29 -8.52 -7.52
CA GLU A 437 -12.94 -9.18 -6.39
C GLU A 437 -14.03 -8.27 -5.80
N PHE A 438 -13.74 -6.98 -5.69
CA PHE A 438 -14.72 -5.99 -5.28
C PHE A 438 -15.85 -5.82 -6.31
N ALA A 439 -15.53 -5.73 -7.60
CA ALA A 439 -16.53 -5.67 -8.66
C ALA A 439 -17.44 -6.91 -8.64
N TYR A 440 -16.87 -8.10 -8.45
CA TYR A 440 -17.62 -9.34 -8.33
C TYR A 440 -18.55 -9.34 -7.11
N LEU A 441 -18.06 -8.88 -5.96
CA LEU A 441 -18.88 -8.71 -4.75
C LEU A 441 -20.11 -7.82 -5.02
N ILE A 442 -19.93 -6.69 -5.71
CA ILE A 442 -21.03 -5.79 -6.06
C ILE A 442 -21.99 -6.44 -7.06
N LYS A 443 -21.50 -7.14 -8.10
CA LYS A 443 -22.34 -7.90 -9.03
C LYS A 443 -23.17 -8.97 -8.31
N ALA A 444 -22.55 -9.71 -7.40
CA ALA A 444 -23.21 -10.76 -6.63
C ALA A 444 -24.34 -10.20 -5.75
N LEU A 445 -24.07 -9.09 -5.06
CA LEU A 445 -25.07 -8.39 -4.25
C LEU A 445 -26.25 -7.93 -5.12
N ALA A 446 -25.96 -7.17 -6.20
CA ALA A 446 -26.99 -6.69 -7.12
C ALA A 446 -27.83 -7.83 -7.70
N SER A 447 -27.18 -8.90 -8.17
CA SER A 447 -27.85 -10.07 -8.73
C SER A 447 -28.77 -10.78 -7.73
N THR A 448 -28.33 -10.90 -6.48
CA THR A 448 -29.12 -11.52 -5.40
C THR A 448 -30.36 -10.69 -5.09
N PHE A 449 -30.22 -9.37 -5.04
CA PHE A 449 -31.35 -8.47 -4.86
C PHE A 449 -32.34 -8.52 -6.02
N PHE A 450 -31.89 -8.60 -7.29
CA PHE A 450 -32.80 -8.81 -8.43
C PHE A 450 -33.52 -10.16 -8.35
N ARG A 451 -32.81 -11.24 -8.00
CA ARG A 451 -33.39 -12.60 -7.92
C ARG A 451 -34.44 -12.71 -6.82
N ASN A 452 -34.21 -12.07 -5.68
CA ASN A 452 -35.13 -12.10 -4.55
C ASN A 452 -36.32 -11.14 -4.71
N GLY A 453 -36.51 -10.53 -5.88
CA GLY A 453 -37.59 -9.58 -6.15
C GLY A 453 -37.46 -8.25 -5.39
N ILE A 454 -36.30 -8.01 -4.78
CA ILE A 454 -35.97 -6.80 -4.01
C ILE A 454 -35.66 -5.64 -4.94
N LEU A 455 -34.85 -5.89 -5.97
CA LEU A 455 -34.60 -4.98 -7.09
C LEU A 455 -35.57 -5.31 -8.22
N VAL A 456 -36.20 -4.28 -8.78
CA VAL A 456 -37.08 -4.42 -9.94
C VAL A 456 -36.50 -3.59 -11.09
N ASP A 457 -36.35 -4.22 -12.26
CA ASP A 457 -35.76 -3.58 -13.43
C ASP A 457 -36.83 -2.86 -14.25
N PHE A 458 -36.84 -1.53 -14.18
CA PHE A 458 -37.86 -0.70 -14.83
C PHE A 458 -37.38 0.02 -16.09
N SER A 459 -36.09 -0.05 -16.43
CA SER A 459 -35.55 0.64 -17.61
C SER A 459 -34.13 0.17 -17.97
N LYS A 460 -33.97 -1.05 -18.50
CA LYS A 460 -32.69 -1.62 -19.00
C LYS A 460 -31.46 -1.45 -18.09
N ARG A 461 -31.58 -0.98 -16.85
CA ARG A 461 -30.46 -0.62 -15.97
C ARG A 461 -29.78 -1.84 -15.40
N ARG A 462 -30.55 -2.89 -15.12
CA ARG A 462 -29.99 -4.20 -14.83
C ARG A 462 -29.13 -4.68 -16.00
N ILE A 463 -29.61 -4.45 -17.23
CA ILE A 463 -28.92 -4.81 -18.46
C ILE A 463 -27.66 -3.95 -18.61
N GLU A 464 -27.74 -2.63 -18.45
CA GLU A 464 -26.60 -1.69 -18.52
C GLU A 464 -25.55 -1.96 -17.42
N PHE A 465 -25.96 -2.23 -16.18
CA PHE A 465 -25.05 -2.61 -15.09
C PHE A 465 -24.36 -3.93 -15.39
N ASN A 466 -25.11 -4.94 -15.88
CA ASN A 466 -24.51 -6.22 -16.26
C ASN A 466 -23.56 -6.06 -17.45
N ILE A 467 -23.94 -5.29 -18.47
CA ILE A 467 -23.05 -4.95 -19.61
C ILE A 467 -21.79 -4.24 -19.09
N GLY A 468 -21.92 -3.24 -18.22
CA GLY A 468 -20.76 -2.52 -17.68
C GLY A 468 -19.84 -3.38 -16.83
N TYR A 469 -20.40 -4.29 -16.01
CA TYR A 469 -19.60 -5.31 -15.31
C TYR A 469 -18.96 -6.27 -16.30
N ASP A 470 -19.73 -6.78 -17.26
CA ASP A 470 -19.29 -7.79 -18.21
C ASP A 470 -18.19 -7.20 -19.12
N ASP A 471 -18.26 -5.92 -19.50
CA ASP A 471 -17.20 -5.17 -20.19
C ASP A 471 -15.93 -5.06 -19.32
N PHE A 472 -16.10 -4.69 -18.04
CA PHE A 472 -14.99 -4.61 -17.10
C PHE A 472 -14.31 -5.97 -16.89
N PHE A 473 -15.10 -7.03 -16.70
CA PHE A 473 -14.62 -8.39 -16.53
C PHE A 473 -14.08 -8.96 -17.85
N TYR A 474 -14.65 -8.58 -18.99
CA TYR A 474 -14.19 -8.94 -20.31
C TYR A 474 -12.79 -8.41 -20.57
N ASN A 475 -12.45 -7.18 -20.15
CA ASN A 475 -11.08 -6.68 -20.24
C ASN A 475 -10.10 -7.53 -19.42
N TYR A 476 -10.51 -7.96 -18.22
CA TYR A 476 -9.72 -8.90 -17.41
C TYR A 476 -9.56 -10.26 -18.11
N LEU A 477 -10.63 -10.80 -18.71
CA LEU A 477 -10.61 -12.04 -19.47
C LEU A 477 -9.80 -11.93 -20.78
N LYS A 478 -9.86 -10.79 -21.48
CA LYS A 478 -9.12 -10.46 -22.70
C LYS A 478 -7.62 -10.48 -22.42
N ARG A 479 -7.17 -9.87 -21.32
CA ARG A 479 -5.78 -9.99 -20.86
C ARG A 479 -5.43 -11.45 -20.58
N LYS A 480 -6.31 -12.16 -19.88
CA LYS A 480 -6.14 -13.59 -19.61
C LYS A 480 -5.97 -14.39 -20.89
N ASP A 481 -6.75 -14.12 -21.93
CA ASP A 481 -6.67 -14.85 -23.21
C ASP A 481 -5.33 -14.64 -23.93
N LYS A 482 -4.77 -13.43 -23.81
CA LYS A 482 -3.44 -13.07 -24.35
C LYS A 482 -2.25 -13.63 -23.55
N MET A 483 -2.48 -14.20 -22.37
CA MET A 483 -1.38 -14.69 -21.54
C MET A 483 -0.70 -15.88 -22.19
N ASP A 484 0.63 -15.83 -22.22
CA ASP A 484 1.48 -16.97 -22.52
C ASP A 484 1.09 -18.18 -21.65
N GLY A 485 0.92 -19.34 -22.29
CA GLY A 485 0.42 -20.56 -21.66
C GLY A 485 1.39 -21.13 -20.63
N GLU A 486 2.69 -21.03 -20.87
CA GLU A 486 3.72 -21.50 -19.94
C GLU A 486 3.79 -20.56 -18.74
N LEU A 487 3.82 -19.24 -18.99
CA LEU A 487 3.92 -18.21 -17.93
C LEU A 487 2.58 -17.86 -17.28
N ARG A 488 1.52 -18.62 -17.54
CA ARG A 488 0.15 -18.28 -17.13
C ARG A 488 0.02 -17.97 -15.64
N LYS A 489 0.72 -18.72 -14.78
CA LYS A 489 0.67 -18.52 -13.31
C LYS A 489 1.33 -17.22 -12.87
N PHE A 490 2.42 -16.84 -13.52
CA PHE A 490 3.10 -15.56 -13.28
C PHE A 490 2.28 -14.41 -13.85
N LEU A 491 1.76 -14.52 -15.07
CA LEU A 491 0.95 -13.49 -15.69
C LEU A 491 -0.38 -13.28 -14.97
N ASP A 492 -0.97 -14.35 -14.40
CA ASP A 492 -2.11 -14.22 -13.48
C ASP A 492 -1.76 -13.35 -12.26
N PHE A 493 -0.54 -13.48 -11.72
CA PHE A 493 -0.05 -12.58 -10.66
C PHE A 493 0.15 -11.14 -11.16
N VAL A 494 0.76 -10.95 -12.34
CA VAL A 494 0.97 -9.62 -12.95
C VAL A 494 -0.37 -8.91 -13.19
N ASN A 495 -1.39 -9.62 -13.66
CA ASN A 495 -2.72 -9.07 -13.93
C ASN A 495 -3.48 -8.63 -12.67
N ILE A 496 -3.04 -9.04 -11.48
CA ILE A 496 -3.71 -8.73 -10.20
C ILE A 496 -2.83 -7.96 -9.22
N VAL A 497 -1.52 -7.87 -9.44
CA VAL A 497 -0.61 -7.22 -8.51
C VAL A 497 -0.87 -5.71 -8.53
N ASP A 498 -1.06 -5.15 -7.34
CA ASP A 498 -1.28 -3.73 -7.15
C ASP A 498 -0.55 -3.23 -5.89
N LYS A 499 -0.67 -1.93 -5.62
CA LYS A 499 -0.12 -1.29 -4.42
C LYS A 499 -0.59 -1.98 -3.14
N GLY A 500 -1.85 -2.40 -3.06
CA GLY A 500 -2.42 -3.11 -1.92
C GLY A 500 -1.77 -4.47 -1.67
N LYS A 501 -1.53 -5.25 -2.73
CA LYS A 501 -0.84 -6.55 -2.68
C LYS A 501 0.61 -6.40 -2.22
N ILE A 502 1.31 -5.39 -2.74
CA ILE A 502 2.68 -5.07 -2.29
C ILE A 502 2.69 -4.56 -0.84
N TYR A 503 1.66 -3.86 -0.37
CA TYR A 503 1.59 -3.52 1.06
C TYR A 503 1.27 -4.72 1.96
N GLU A 504 0.46 -5.66 1.50
CA GLU A 504 0.16 -6.92 2.22
C GLU A 504 1.43 -7.75 2.43
N TYR A 505 2.28 -7.89 1.42
CA TYR A 505 3.56 -8.59 1.57
C TYR A 505 4.49 -7.94 2.60
N ARG A 506 4.42 -6.62 2.76
CA ARG A 506 5.24 -5.90 3.75
C ARG A 506 4.92 -6.32 5.18
N SER A 507 3.66 -6.55 5.50
CA SER A 507 3.25 -6.77 6.89
C SER A 507 3.74 -8.12 7.44
N GLY A 508 3.90 -9.13 6.59
CA GLY A 508 4.48 -10.44 6.94
C GLY A 508 5.98 -10.58 6.70
N PHE A 509 6.60 -9.71 5.90
CA PHE A 509 7.97 -9.89 5.43
C PHE A 509 9.01 -10.07 6.56
N TYR A 510 8.90 -9.30 7.64
CA TYR A 510 9.92 -9.30 8.69
C TYR A 510 9.85 -10.51 9.63
N THR A 511 8.71 -11.20 9.69
CA THR A 511 8.53 -12.41 10.51
C THR A 511 8.71 -13.69 9.70
N LEU A 512 8.57 -13.62 8.38
CA LEU A 512 8.66 -14.76 7.46
C LEU A 512 9.99 -15.52 7.59
N GLY A 513 9.92 -16.83 7.82
CA GLY A 513 11.08 -17.72 7.86
C GLY A 513 12.04 -17.45 9.03
N ARG A 514 11.62 -16.74 10.08
CA ARG A 514 12.42 -16.52 11.28
C ARG A 514 12.22 -17.64 12.30
N MET A 515 13.31 -18.08 12.91
CA MET A 515 13.32 -18.99 14.07
C MET A 515 13.53 -18.18 15.33
N ASP A 516 12.96 -18.63 16.45
CA ASP A 516 13.14 -17.96 17.73
C ASP A 516 14.54 -18.19 18.33
N SER A 517 14.90 -17.37 19.31
CA SER A 517 16.23 -17.40 19.94
C SER A 517 16.57 -18.69 20.69
N LYS A 518 15.58 -19.50 21.08
CA LYS A 518 15.80 -20.81 21.73
C LYS A 518 15.90 -21.94 20.71
N THR A 519 15.23 -21.78 19.58
CA THR A 519 15.24 -22.77 18.49
C THR A 519 16.45 -22.61 17.58
N LEU A 520 16.79 -21.38 17.18
CA LEU A 520 17.88 -21.11 16.24
C LEU A 520 19.22 -21.75 16.65
N PRO A 521 19.65 -21.74 17.93
CA PRO A 521 20.89 -22.42 18.34
C PRO A 521 20.88 -23.94 18.13
N LYS A 522 19.71 -24.57 18.10
CA LYS A 522 19.57 -26.02 17.85
C LYS A 522 19.76 -26.38 16.38
N TYR A 523 19.49 -25.44 15.48
CA TYR A 523 19.59 -25.62 14.02
C TYR A 523 20.87 -25.02 13.42
N ALA A 524 21.65 -24.27 14.22
CA ALA A 524 22.88 -23.60 13.82
C ALA A 524 24.02 -23.89 14.82
N LYS A 525 24.14 -25.14 15.27
CA LYS A 525 25.09 -25.55 16.31
C LYS A 525 26.53 -25.29 15.90
N ARG A 526 26.90 -25.60 14.64
CA ARG A 526 28.28 -25.40 14.14
C ARG A 526 28.65 -23.92 14.17
N PHE A 527 27.73 -23.04 13.78
CA PHE A 527 27.90 -21.59 13.88
C PHE A 527 28.07 -21.11 15.33
N HIS A 528 27.19 -21.52 16.24
CA HIS A 528 27.27 -21.08 17.63
C HIS A 528 28.54 -21.59 18.32
N LEU A 529 29.01 -22.79 17.96
CA LEU A 529 30.30 -23.31 18.42
C LEU A 529 31.46 -22.47 17.89
N ALA A 530 31.45 -22.09 16.61
CA ALA A 530 32.46 -21.22 16.02
C ALA A 530 32.49 -19.82 16.67
N VAL A 531 31.33 -19.24 17.01
CA VAL A 531 31.23 -17.98 17.75
C VAL A 531 31.78 -18.14 19.16
N LYS A 532 31.38 -19.21 19.87
CA LYS A 532 31.85 -19.48 21.23
C LYS A 532 33.37 -19.69 21.30
N ASN A 533 33.93 -20.44 20.36
CA ASN A 533 35.35 -20.74 20.32
C ASN A 533 36.18 -19.49 20.03
N GLU A 534 35.71 -18.61 19.14
CA GLU A 534 36.38 -17.33 18.89
C GLU A 534 36.34 -16.40 20.11
N LEU A 535 35.19 -16.25 20.77
CA LEU A 535 35.07 -15.44 21.99
C LEU A 535 35.92 -15.96 23.17
N ALA A 536 36.21 -17.26 23.18
CA ALA A 536 37.03 -17.93 24.18
C ALA A 536 38.51 -18.06 23.77
N ASP A 537 38.90 -17.50 22.61
CA ASP A 537 40.25 -17.59 22.04
C ASP A 537 40.75 -19.05 21.84
N LEU A 538 39.83 -19.97 21.53
CA LEU A 538 40.09 -21.39 21.31
C LEU A 538 40.20 -21.77 19.82
N ASP A 539 39.75 -20.90 18.92
CA ASP A 539 39.81 -21.10 17.48
C ASP A 539 39.88 -19.78 16.72
N LYS A 540 40.37 -19.83 15.49
CA LYS A 540 40.35 -18.67 14.59
C LYS A 540 38.93 -18.22 14.32
N ARG A 541 38.75 -16.92 14.01
CA ARG A 541 37.45 -16.37 13.66
C ARG A 541 36.94 -16.94 12.33
N ARG A 542 35.82 -17.65 12.36
CA ARG A 542 35.17 -18.26 11.18
C ARG A 542 33.88 -17.56 10.73
N HIS A 543 33.52 -16.44 11.36
CA HIS A 543 32.27 -15.72 11.11
C HIS A 543 32.48 -14.20 11.09
N ARG A 544 31.84 -13.50 10.13
CA ARG A 544 31.94 -12.03 10.05
C ARG A 544 31.02 -11.32 11.04
N TYR A 545 29.83 -11.87 11.27
CA TYR A 545 28.80 -11.28 12.12
C TYR A 545 28.26 -12.33 13.09
N GLY A 546 28.40 -12.09 14.39
CA GLY A 546 27.97 -13.03 15.44
C GLY A 546 26.45 -13.17 15.56
N ASP A 547 25.69 -12.25 14.97
CA ASP A 547 24.22 -12.23 14.96
C ASP A 547 23.59 -12.83 13.69
N ILE A 548 24.41 -13.32 12.75
CA ILE A 548 23.93 -13.92 11.50
C ILE A 548 24.23 -15.41 11.52
N ALA A 549 23.24 -16.21 11.88
CA ALA A 549 23.38 -17.66 11.99
C ALA A 549 23.57 -18.36 10.65
N CYS A 550 24.32 -19.47 10.66
CA CYS A 550 24.44 -20.41 9.54
C CYS A 550 23.69 -21.70 9.90
N ILE A 551 22.73 -22.11 9.07
CA ILE A 551 21.91 -23.30 9.34
C ILE A 551 22.74 -24.56 9.07
N ASP A 552 22.74 -25.52 9.97
CA ASP A 552 23.53 -26.75 9.85
C ASP A 552 22.98 -27.68 8.76
N ALA A 553 21.66 -27.83 8.65
CA ALA A 553 20.99 -28.77 7.73
C ALA A 553 21.38 -28.57 6.26
N ASN A 554 21.67 -27.32 5.88
CA ASN A 554 22.12 -26.94 4.54
C ASN A 554 23.55 -26.40 4.57
N GLY A 555 24.28 -26.57 5.68
CA GLY A 555 25.65 -26.12 5.82
C GLY A 555 26.59 -26.96 4.97
N ILE A 556 27.65 -26.36 4.45
CA ILE A 556 28.68 -27.09 3.71
C ILE A 556 29.88 -27.41 4.60
N THR A 557 30.73 -28.33 4.14
CA THR A 557 31.99 -28.71 4.78
C THR A 557 33.18 -28.36 3.91
N VAL A 558 34.29 -28.04 4.56
CA VAL A 558 35.59 -27.73 3.94
C VAL A 558 36.71 -28.57 4.57
N ASN A 559 37.92 -28.46 4.03
CA ASN A 559 39.15 -29.11 4.47
C ASN A 559 39.13 -30.65 4.42
N GLY A 560 38.13 -31.25 3.76
CA GLY A 560 37.96 -32.71 3.73
C GLY A 560 37.68 -33.32 5.10
N LYS A 561 37.19 -32.51 6.05
CA LYS A 561 36.89 -32.91 7.43
C LYS A 561 35.41 -33.24 7.60
N PRO A 562 35.05 -34.17 8.50
CA PRO A 562 33.65 -34.48 8.80
C PRO A 562 32.96 -33.29 9.47
N GLU A 563 31.62 -33.22 9.39
CA GLU A 563 30.82 -32.11 9.95
C GLU A 563 31.03 -31.86 11.46
N THR A 564 31.41 -32.91 12.20
CA THR A 564 31.69 -32.86 13.64
C THR A 564 33.00 -32.15 13.97
N ASP A 565 33.90 -32.00 13.00
CA ASP A 565 35.19 -31.33 13.16
C ASP A 565 34.99 -29.82 13.04
N LYS A 566 35.57 -29.05 13.97
CA LYS A 566 35.52 -27.58 13.94
C LYS A 566 36.13 -26.99 12.67
N ASP A 567 37.14 -27.66 12.11
CA ASP A 567 37.85 -27.21 10.91
C ASP A 567 37.08 -27.50 9.62
N SER A 568 35.96 -28.24 9.70
CA SER A 568 35.03 -28.41 8.59
C SER A 568 34.13 -27.18 8.37
N PHE A 569 34.06 -26.26 9.35
CA PHE A 569 33.08 -25.19 9.33
C PHE A 569 33.52 -23.99 8.49
N ILE A 570 32.66 -23.63 7.54
CA ILE A 570 32.64 -22.37 6.81
C ILE A 570 31.21 -21.82 6.84
N HIS A 571 31.06 -20.49 6.92
CA HIS A 571 29.75 -19.84 6.99
C HIS A 571 29.08 -19.73 5.61
N ALA A 572 28.56 -20.86 5.15
CA ALA A 572 28.01 -21.03 3.82
C ALA A 572 26.92 -22.10 3.82
N ASN A 573 25.84 -21.84 3.07
CA ASN A 573 24.75 -22.79 2.89
C ASN A 573 24.55 -23.14 1.42
N LYS A 574 24.31 -24.42 1.13
CA LYS A 574 23.86 -24.84 -0.19
C LYS A 574 22.36 -24.54 -0.36
N PHE A 575 21.99 -24.17 -1.56
CA PHE A 575 20.61 -24.01 -1.98
C PHE A 575 20.45 -24.69 -3.34
N GLU A 576 19.76 -25.83 -3.32
CA GLU A 576 19.57 -26.69 -4.49
C GLU A 576 18.07 -26.86 -4.74
N TYR A 577 17.66 -26.77 -6.00
CA TYR A 577 16.28 -27.01 -6.40
C TYR A 577 16.21 -27.50 -7.84
N THR A 578 15.08 -28.11 -8.19
CA THR A 578 14.84 -28.69 -9.52
C THR A 578 13.90 -27.79 -10.32
N THR A 579 14.22 -27.60 -11.60
CA THR A 579 13.41 -26.86 -12.57
C THR A 579 12.42 -27.77 -13.29
N ILE A 580 11.52 -27.20 -14.10
CA ILE A 580 10.54 -27.97 -14.86
C ILE A 580 11.20 -28.96 -15.84
N ASP A 581 12.36 -28.61 -16.37
CA ASP A 581 13.17 -29.44 -17.27
C ASP A 581 13.97 -30.53 -16.55
N LYS A 582 13.69 -30.76 -15.26
CA LYS A 582 14.39 -31.71 -14.37
C LYS A 582 15.88 -31.39 -14.18
N LYS A 583 16.33 -30.19 -14.55
CA LYS A 583 17.67 -29.70 -14.24
C LYS A 583 17.74 -29.27 -12.78
N THR A 584 18.73 -29.78 -12.05
CA THR A 584 19.05 -29.36 -10.67
C THR A 584 19.95 -28.13 -10.72
N ILE A 585 19.45 -27.01 -10.21
CA ILE A 585 20.22 -25.79 -10.02
C ILE A 585 20.87 -25.84 -8.64
N LYS A 586 22.17 -25.56 -8.59
CA LYS A 586 23.00 -25.66 -7.38
C LYS A 586 23.67 -24.32 -7.08
N MET A 587 23.37 -23.74 -5.92
CA MET A 587 23.98 -22.50 -5.45
C MET A 587 24.61 -22.67 -4.07
N ILE A 588 25.67 -21.92 -3.80
CA ILE A 588 26.23 -21.74 -2.45
C ILE A 588 26.03 -20.27 -2.06
N LEU A 589 25.33 -20.04 -0.97
CA LEU A 589 25.09 -18.72 -0.40
C LEU A 589 25.98 -18.54 0.83
N CYS A 590 27.00 -17.70 0.72
CA CYS A 590 28.04 -17.59 1.75
C CYS A 590 28.41 -16.15 2.11
N GLN A 591 29.01 -15.99 3.29
CA GLN A 591 29.64 -14.72 3.67
C GLN A 591 30.92 -14.47 2.86
N ALA A 592 31.37 -13.21 2.76
CA ALA A 592 32.71 -12.94 2.26
C ALA A 592 33.78 -13.48 3.22
N PRO A 593 34.86 -14.08 2.70
CA PRO A 593 35.91 -14.65 3.54
C PRO A 593 36.61 -13.57 4.36
N LEU A 594 36.98 -13.95 5.58
CA LEU A 594 37.94 -13.27 6.46
C LEU A 594 39.36 -13.66 6.04
N GLU A 595 40.36 -12.90 6.52
CA GLU A 595 41.79 -13.21 6.28
C GLU A 595 42.13 -14.64 6.72
N GLU A 596 41.59 -15.08 7.86
CA GLU A 596 41.82 -16.39 8.46
C GLU A 596 41.08 -17.53 7.74
N THR A 597 40.15 -17.21 6.83
CA THR A 597 39.27 -18.16 6.13
C THR A 597 39.43 -18.15 4.61
N ILE A 598 40.48 -17.50 4.07
CA ILE A 598 40.77 -17.49 2.64
C ILE A 598 40.96 -18.94 2.13
N ASP A 599 41.78 -19.73 2.80
CA ASP A 599 42.00 -21.14 2.43
C ASP A 599 40.72 -21.98 2.54
N ASP A 600 39.86 -21.69 3.51
CA ASP A 600 38.56 -22.37 3.66
C ASP A 600 37.65 -22.05 2.46
N MET A 601 37.65 -20.80 1.96
CA MET A 601 36.90 -20.39 0.76
C MET A 601 37.46 -21.02 -0.52
N LEU A 602 38.78 -21.10 -0.66
CA LEU A 602 39.42 -21.73 -1.82
C LEU A 602 39.21 -23.25 -1.82
N ASP A 603 39.28 -23.91 -0.66
CA ASP A 603 38.91 -25.33 -0.54
C ASP A 603 37.43 -25.54 -0.88
N MET A 604 36.54 -24.65 -0.43
CA MET A 604 35.12 -24.70 -0.80
C MET A 604 34.93 -24.64 -2.32
N ILE A 605 35.59 -23.71 -3.00
CA ILE A 605 35.53 -23.57 -4.46
C ILE A 605 36.00 -24.86 -5.13
N LEU A 606 37.15 -25.39 -4.72
CA LEU A 606 37.74 -26.59 -5.30
C LEU A 606 36.88 -27.83 -5.08
N ARG A 607 36.52 -28.09 -3.82
CA ARG A 607 35.88 -29.32 -3.36
C ARG A 607 34.44 -29.45 -3.84
N HIS A 608 33.71 -28.33 -3.91
CA HIS A 608 32.34 -28.28 -4.41
C HIS A 608 32.26 -27.92 -5.90
N LYS A 609 33.40 -27.93 -6.61
CA LYS A 609 33.50 -27.66 -8.05
C LYS A 609 32.79 -26.36 -8.46
N VAL A 610 32.99 -25.28 -7.70
CA VAL A 610 32.35 -24.00 -7.98
C VAL A 610 32.95 -23.38 -9.23
N THR A 611 32.22 -23.41 -10.35
CA THR A 611 32.69 -22.89 -11.65
C THR A 611 32.49 -21.38 -11.79
N VAL A 612 31.50 -20.81 -11.09
CA VAL A 612 31.23 -19.37 -11.09
C VAL A 612 31.10 -18.86 -9.66
N VAL A 613 31.81 -17.77 -9.35
CA VAL A 613 31.70 -17.05 -8.08
C VAL A 613 31.22 -15.63 -8.33
N VAL A 614 30.13 -15.24 -7.67
CA VAL A 614 29.52 -13.90 -7.79
C VAL A 614 29.85 -13.09 -6.55
N VAL A 615 30.60 -12.00 -6.75
CA VAL A 615 31.01 -11.06 -5.70
C VAL A 615 30.10 -9.82 -5.76
N LEU A 616 29.33 -9.58 -4.70
CA LEU A 616 28.36 -8.50 -4.61
C LEU A 616 28.77 -7.37 -3.65
N VAL A 617 30.08 -7.23 -3.38
CA VAL A 617 30.68 -6.19 -2.52
C VAL A 617 31.57 -5.30 -3.36
N LYS A 618 31.63 -4.01 -3.07
CA LYS A 618 32.48 -3.10 -3.86
C LYS A 618 33.95 -3.24 -3.47
N PRO A 619 34.90 -2.98 -4.39
CA PRO A 619 36.33 -2.95 -4.07
C PRO A 619 36.66 -2.09 -2.85
N GLU A 620 36.03 -0.92 -2.71
CA GLU A 620 36.29 0.01 -1.61
C GLU A 620 35.80 -0.54 -0.25
N GLU A 621 34.87 -1.51 -0.26
CA GLU A 621 34.39 -2.17 0.95
C GLU A 621 35.40 -3.19 1.53
N ALA A 622 36.55 -3.40 0.87
CA ALA A 622 37.67 -4.19 1.38
C ALA A 622 38.62 -3.39 2.29
N SER A 623 38.49 -2.05 2.33
CA SER A 623 39.40 -1.16 3.06
C SER A 623 38.72 -0.53 4.30
N GLY A 624 39.53 -0.03 5.25
CA GLY A 624 39.06 0.67 6.45
C GLY A 624 38.88 -0.21 7.70
N LYS A 625 38.43 0.40 8.82
CA LYS A 625 38.31 -0.25 10.14
C LYS A 625 37.24 -1.34 10.22
N GLN A 626 36.25 -1.32 9.33
CA GLN A 626 35.18 -2.33 9.25
C GLN A 626 35.13 -2.94 7.85
N ARG A 627 36.21 -3.65 7.47
CA ARG A 627 36.29 -4.35 6.18
C ARG A 627 35.11 -5.32 6.05
N LYS A 628 34.36 -5.22 4.94
CA LYS A 628 33.20 -6.09 4.67
C LYS A 628 33.56 -7.36 3.93
N TRP A 629 34.75 -7.40 3.34
CA TRP A 629 35.27 -8.57 2.66
C TRP A 629 36.78 -8.50 2.55
N THR A 630 37.40 -9.63 2.25
CA THR A 630 38.83 -9.76 1.97
C THR A 630 38.99 -10.38 0.58
N PRO A 631 39.79 -9.79 -0.33
CA PRO A 631 40.12 -10.43 -1.61
C PRO A 631 40.85 -11.76 -1.37
N TYR A 632 40.39 -12.81 -2.04
CA TYR A 632 40.95 -14.18 -2.00
C TYR A 632 41.41 -14.64 -3.38
N PHE A 633 41.59 -13.68 -4.28
CA PHE A 633 42.06 -13.83 -5.64
C PHE A 633 42.96 -12.62 -5.98
N PRO A 634 43.86 -12.75 -6.96
CA PRO A 634 44.73 -11.64 -7.34
C PRO A 634 43.90 -10.46 -7.85
N THR A 635 44.03 -9.27 -7.25
CA THR A 635 43.39 -8.02 -7.70
C THR A 635 44.37 -7.15 -8.50
N GLU A 636 45.62 -7.03 -8.07
CA GLU A 636 46.66 -6.25 -8.74
C GLU A 636 47.68 -7.15 -9.47
N HIS A 637 48.14 -8.20 -8.81
CA HIS A 637 49.13 -9.13 -9.34
C HIS A 637 48.52 -10.22 -10.23
N HIS A 638 49.37 -11.02 -10.86
CA HIS A 638 48.94 -12.16 -11.67
C HIS A 638 48.57 -13.40 -10.82
N THR A 639 49.19 -13.54 -9.65
CA THR A 639 49.06 -14.73 -8.79
C THR A 639 48.81 -14.32 -7.34
N LEU A 640 48.00 -15.10 -6.62
CA LEU A 640 47.87 -15.06 -5.17
C LEU A 640 48.33 -16.41 -4.59
N GLU A 641 49.25 -16.35 -3.64
CA GLU A 641 49.76 -17.51 -2.91
C GLU A 641 49.19 -17.53 -1.49
N THR A 642 48.65 -18.68 -1.09
CA THR A 642 48.19 -18.94 0.27
C THR A 642 48.86 -20.19 0.84
N PRO A 643 48.73 -20.51 2.14
CA PRO A 643 49.32 -21.73 2.70
C PRO A 643 48.85 -23.01 1.99
N GLY A 644 47.57 -23.09 1.60
CA GLY A 644 46.98 -24.27 0.97
C GLY A 644 46.85 -24.23 -0.55
N PHE A 645 46.88 -23.04 -1.17
CA PHE A 645 46.48 -22.87 -2.57
C PHE A 645 47.32 -21.83 -3.32
N THR A 646 47.27 -21.93 -4.65
CA THR A 646 47.78 -20.94 -5.60
C THR A 646 46.65 -20.56 -6.55
N VAL A 647 46.34 -19.26 -6.68
CA VAL A 647 45.30 -18.73 -7.56
C VAL A 647 45.95 -17.89 -8.65
N ILE A 648 45.80 -18.30 -9.91
CA ILE A 648 46.45 -17.67 -11.08
C ILE A 648 45.40 -17.02 -11.96
N ARG A 649 45.56 -15.74 -12.30
CA ARG A 649 44.66 -15.02 -13.21
C ARG A 649 44.92 -15.44 -14.66
N LEU A 650 43.94 -16.03 -15.32
CA LEU A 650 44.06 -16.43 -16.73
C LEU A 650 43.62 -15.33 -17.69
N ARG A 651 42.42 -14.78 -17.47
CA ARG A 651 41.81 -13.77 -18.35
C ARG A 651 41.05 -12.75 -17.53
N ASN A 652 41.05 -11.50 -17.96
CA ASN A 652 40.32 -10.43 -17.30
C ASN A 652 39.55 -9.57 -18.32
N LYS A 653 38.24 -9.48 -18.14
CA LYS A 653 37.37 -8.49 -18.77
C LYS A 653 37.11 -7.37 -17.76
N GLN A 654 37.51 -6.17 -18.15
CA GLN A 654 37.38 -4.96 -17.34
C GLN A 654 35.92 -4.64 -17.02
N LEU A 655 35.73 -3.72 -16.06
CA LEU A 655 34.41 -3.26 -15.63
C LEU A 655 33.62 -2.71 -16.82
N ASP A 656 32.41 -3.25 -17.02
CA ASP A 656 31.54 -2.83 -18.12
C ASP A 656 30.54 -1.72 -17.71
N LYS A 657 29.70 -1.31 -18.66
CA LYS A 657 28.63 -0.31 -18.43
C LYS A 657 27.57 -0.72 -17.40
N TYR A 658 27.51 -2.00 -17.03
CA TYR A 658 26.60 -2.54 -16.02
C TYR A 658 27.31 -2.80 -14.69
N PHE A 659 28.52 -2.26 -14.49
CA PHE A 659 29.31 -2.40 -13.27
C PHE A 659 29.74 -3.84 -12.96
N ILE A 660 29.95 -4.68 -13.98
CA ILE A 660 30.39 -6.07 -13.83
C ILE A 660 31.77 -6.24 -14.47
N SER A 661 32.76 -6.67 -13.69
CA SER A 661 34.00 -7.26 -14.21
C SER A 661 33.92 -8.79 -14.18
N GLU A 662 34.57 -9.42 -15.14
CA GLU A 662 34.58 -10.88 -15.29
C GLU A 662 36.02 -11.35 -15.42
N THR A 663 36.47 -12.23 -14.52
CA THR A 663 37.86 -12.69 -14.49
C THR A 663 37.93 -14.19 -14.30
N GLU A 664 38.66 -14.87 -15.19
CA GLU A 664 38.90 -16.31 -15.14
C GLU A 664 40.19 -16.59 -14.37
N TYR A 665 40.14 -17.53 -13.44
CA TYR A 665 41.26 -17.96 -12.61
C TYR A 665 41.46 -19.47 -12.68
N GLN A 666 42.70 -19.90 -12.53
CA GLN A 666 43.07 -21.28 -12.24
C GLN A 666 43.35 -21.42 -10.75
N LEU A 667 42.77 -22.44 -10.12
CA LEU A 667 42.97 -22.80 -8.72
C LEU A 667 43.78 -24.08 -8.62
N ARG A 668 44.95 -24.00 -7.97
CA ARG A 668 45.84 -25.14 -7.72
C ARG A 668 45.93 -25.43 -6.23
N SER A 669 45.76 -26.69 -5.86
CA SER A 669 45.93 -27.13 -4.48
C SER A 669 47.36 -27.57 -4.21
N LYS A 670 47.94 -27.10 -3.11
CA LYS A 670 49.26 -27.56 -2.62
C LYS A 670 49.18 -28.91 -1.92
N LYS A 671 47.97 -29.45 -1.74
CA LYS A 671 47.70 -30.76 -1.10
C LYS A 671 47.41 -31.87 -2.11
N GLY A 672 47.69 -31.66 -3.40
CA GLY A 672 47.52 -32.67 -4.45
C GLY A 672 46.07 -32.91 -4.90
N LEU A 673 45.14 -32.00 -4.59
CA LEU A 673 43.78 -32.04 -5.17
C LEU A 673 43.81 -31.60 -6.65
N PRO A 674 42.92 -32.12 -7.51
CA PRO A 674 42.87 -31.75 -8.93
C PRO A 674 42.71 -30.25 -9.12
N GLU A 675 43.46 -29.66 -10.06
CA GLU A 675 43.33 -28.25 -10.43
C GLU A 675 41.97 -27.99 -11.12
N MET A 676 41.45 -26.77 -10.97
CA MET A 676 40.24 -26.35 -11.70
C MET A 676 40.30 -24.88 -12.11
N ASN A 677 39.53 -24.53 -13.14
CA ASN A 677 39.27 -23.13 -13.48
C ASN A 677 37.93 -22.69 -12.89
N PHE A 678 37.84 -21.42 -12.51
CA PHE A 678 36.60 -20.79 -12.12
C PHE A 678 36.56 -19.34 -12.58
N THR A 679 35.37 -18.80 -12.78
CA THR A 679 35.15 -17.42 -13.20
C THR A 679 34.55 -16.61 -12.06
N ILE A 680 35.13 -15.45 -11.78
CA ILE A 680 34.57 -14.46 -10.86
C ILE A 680 33.79 -13.42 -11.66
N LEU A 681 32.51 -13.25 -11.33
CA LEU A 681 31.69 -12.10 -11.71
C LEU A 681 31.63 -11.12 -10.54
N HIS A 682 32.34 -10.00 -10.64
CA HIS A 682 32.39 -8.99 -9.59
C HIS A 682 31.51 -7.81 -9.94
N TYR A 683 30.36 -7.72 -9.28
CA TYR A 683 29.41 -6.64 -9.45
C TYR A 683 29.65 -5.51 -8.43
N GLN A 684 29.94 -4.31 -8.95
CA GLN A 684 30.37 -3.15 -8.17
C GLN A 684 29.28 -2.07 -8.01
N GLY A 685 28.13 -2.26 -8.65
CA GLY A 685 27.00 -1.31 -8.64
C GLY A 685 26.08 -1.41 -7.42
N TRP A 686 26.33 -2.30 -6.44
CA TRP A 686 25.42 -2.49 -5.30
C TRP A 686 25.85 -1.66 -4.07
N PRO A 687 25.08 -0.64 -3.62
CA PRO A 687 25.41 0.08 -2.40
C PRO A 687 25.06 -0.74 -1.14
N ASP A 688 25.63 -0.38 0.01
CA ASP A 688 25.41 -1.14 1.27
C ASP A 688 24.00 -0.95 1.82
N LYS A 689 23.45 -2.05 2.35
CA LYS A 689 22.12 -2.12 2.97
C LYS A 689 21.00 -1.47 2.13
N SER A 690 21.12 -1.47 0.81
CA SER A 690 20.18 -0.83 -0.12
C SER A 690 20.00 -1.71 -1.37
N ILE A 691 19.38 -1.13 -2.40
CA ILE A 691 19.20 -1.71 -3.73
C ILE A 691 20.09 -0.96 -4.73
N PRO A 692 20.48 -1.59 -5.85
CA PRO A 692 21.11 -0.89 -6.98
C PRO A 692 20.22 0.23 -7.52
N SER A 693 20.84 1.25 -8.12
CA SER A 693 20.11 2.37 -8.73
C SER A 693 19.33 1.97 -9.98
N GLU A 694 19.79 0.94 -10.69
CA GLU A 694 19.21 0.49 -11.96
C GLU A 694 19.06 -1.03 -11.96
N HIS A 695 17.84 -1.54 -12.15
CA HIS A 695 17.56 -2.98 -12.19
C HIS A 695 18.21 -3.69 -13.38
N MET A 696 18.44 -2.97 -14.49
CA MET A 696 19.09 -3.49 -15.70
C MET A 696 20.49 -4.04 -15.46
N SER A 697 21.24 -3.45 -14.53
CA SER A 697 22.57 -3.91 -14.16
C SER A 697 22.55 -5.31 -13.53
N ILE A 698 21.57 -5.59 -12.65
CA ILE A 698 21.36 -6.90 -12.04
C ILE A 698 20.77 -7.89 -13.04
N TYR A 699 19.88 -7.45 -13.93
CA TYR A 699 19.39 -8.29 -15.01
C TYR A 699 20.53 -8.72 -15.95
N SER A 700 21.47 -7.83 -16.26
CA SER A 700 22.69 -8.15 -17.01
C SER A 700 23.57 -9.16 -16.28
N LEU A 701 23.77 -8.98 -14.97
CA LEU A 701 24.49 -9.92 -14.12
C LEU A 701 23.83 -11.31 -14.11
N TYR A 702 22.51 -11.37 -13.95
CA TYR A 702 21.73 -12.60 -14.06
C TYR A 702 22.01 -13.30 -15.40
N LYS A 703 21.88 -12.60 -16.54
CA LYS A 703 22.14 -13.19 -17.86
C LYS A 703 23.55 -13.76 -17.99
N ARG A 704 24.57 -13.10 -17.43
CA ARG A 704 25.94 -13.62 -17.40
C ARG A 704 26.07 -14.89 -16.59
N ILE A 705 25.47 -14.92 -15.39
CA ILE A 705 25.44 -16.12 -14.56
C ILE A 705 24.80 -17.29 -15.33
N ILE A 706 23.67 -17.06 -15.99
CA ILE A 706 22.99 -18.09 -16.79
C ILE A 706 23.85 -18.55 -17.98
N SER A 707 24.62 -17.66 -18.61
CA SER A 707 25.50 -18.03 -19.73
C SER A 707 26.74 -18.83 -19.31
N LEU A 708 27.20 -18.67 -18.06
CA LEU A 708 28.40 -19.33 -17.53
C LEU A 708 28.10 -20.54 -16.63
N ARG A 709 26.86 -20.67 -16.13
CA ARG A 709 26.49 -21.76 -15.21
C ARG A 709 26.60 -23.12 -15.91
N THR A 710 27.23 -24.07 -15.22
CA THR A 710 27.27 -25.49 -15.59
C THR A 710 26.26 -26.27 -14.74
N ASP A 711 26.40 -27.60 -14.65
CA ASP A 711 25.66 -28.43 -13.68
C ASP A 711 26.33 -28.48 -12.29
N ASP A 712 27.42 -27.72 -12.14
CA ASP A 712 28.13 -27.50 -10.88
C ASP A 712 27.60 -26.29 -10.11
N TYR A 713 28.24 -25.97 -8.98
CA TYR A 713 27.78 -24.91 -8.10
C TYR A 713 28.14 -23.50 -8.58
N VAL A 714 27.21 -22.57 -8.38
CA VAL A 714 27.47 -21.13 -8.40
C VAL A 714 27.55 -20.61 -6.97
N ALA A 715 28.68 -20.05 -6.54
CA ALA A 715 28.78 -19.41 -5.23
C ALA A 715 28.42 -17.92 -5.33
N ILE A 716 27.59 -17.42 -4.42
CA ILE A 716 27.17 -16.02 -4.37
C ILE A 716 27.49 -15.49 -2.98
N HIS A 717 28.29 -14.43 -2.90
CA HIS A 717 28.58 -13.80 -1.62
C HIS A 717 28.50 -12.27 -1.68
N CYS A 718 28.13 -11.70 -0.54
CA CYS A 718 28.27 -10.29 -0.23
C CYS A 718 29.08 -10.17 1.06
N SER A 719 28.82 -9.19 1.93
CA SER A 719 29.49 -9.15 3.24
C SER A 719 29.06 -10.33 4.13
N ALA A 720 27.78 -10.36 4.50
CA ALA A 720 27.19 -11.38 5.38
C ALA A 720 26.63 -12.61 4.66
N GLY A 721 26.47 -12.54 3.33
CA GLY A 721 25.86 -13.62 2.56
C GLY A 721 24.35 -13.76 2.74
N VAL A 722 23.62 -12.69 3.08
CA VAL A 722 22.17 -12.73 3.32
C VAL A 722 21.37 -11.67 2.55
N GLY A 723 21.75 -10.39 2.62
CA GLY A 723 21.02 -9.29 1.98
C GLY A 723 21.11 -9.32 0.46
N ARG A 724 22.23 -8.81 -0.10
CA ARG A 724 22.49 -8.79 -1.56
C ARG A 724 22.51 -10.21 -2.14
N THR A 725 23.21 -11.14 -1.48
CA THR A 725 23.25 -12.57 -1.84
C THR A 725 21.87 -13.20 -1.94
N GLY A 726 21.04 -13.06 -0.90
CA GLY A 726 19.69 -13.62 -0.91
C GLY A 726 18.80 -12.96 -1.95
N THR A 727 19.01 -11.67 -2.25
CA THR A 727 18.25 -10.95 -3.29
C THR A 727 18.54 -11.52 -4.67
N LEU A 728 19.82 -11.69 -5.02
CA LEU A 728 20.20 -12.30 -6.30
C LEU A 728 19.76 -13.76 -6.39
N ALA A 729 19.93 -14.54 -5.31
CA ALA A 729 19.47 -15.91 -5.25
C ALA A 729 17.95 -16.03 -5.44
N LEU A 730 17.17 -15.11 -4.84
CA LEU A 730 15.73 -15.07 -5.03
C LEU A 730 15.34 -14.73 -6.47
N ILE A 731 16.04 -13.81 -7.13
CA ILE A 731 15.81 -13.48 -8.55
C ILE A 731 16.01 -14.74 -9.41
N ILE A 732 17.15 -15.42 -9.25
CA ILE A 732 17.45 -16.64 -10.00
C ILE A 732 16.38 -17.70 -9.73
N TYR A 733 16.02 -17.91 -8.46
CA TYR A 733 15.04 -18.91 -8.04
C TYR A 733 13.63 -18.63 -8.60
N LEU A 734 13.18 -17.37 -8.57
CA LEU A 734 11.87 -16.98 -9.11
C LEU A 734 11.79 -17.19 -10.61
N ILE A 735 12.85 -16.85 -11.36
CA ILE A 735 12.88 -17.03 -12.81
C ILE A 735 12.98 -18.52 -13.16
N ASP A 736 13.91 -19.27 -12.56
CA ASP A 736 14.12 -20.69 -12.87
C ASP A 736 12.90 -21.57 -12.46
N THR A 737 12.08 -21.14 -11.50
CA THR A 737 10.88 -21.88 -11.05
C THR A 737 9.55 -21.23 -11.44
N ILE A 738 9.57 -20.29 -12.39
CA ILE A 738 8.42 -19.48 -12.78
C ILE A 738 7.19 -20.34 -13.12
N ASN A 739 7.40 -21.47 -13.78
CA ASN A 739 6.36 -22.41 -14.24
C ASN A 739 6.39 -23.76 -13.52
N TYR A 740 7.26 -23.92 -12.52
CA TYR A 740 7.44 -25.22 -11.84
C TYR A 740 6.29 -25.55 -10.88
N PHE A 741 5.78 -24.55 -10.16
CA PHE A 741 4.75 -24.75 -9.13
C PHE A 741 3.34 -24.44 -9.64
N PRO A 742 2.28 -24.98 -9.01
CA PRO A 742 0.89 -24.74 -9.42
C PRO A 742 0.43 -23.28 -9.38
N THR A 743 1.12 -22.44 -8.59
CA THR A 743 0.85 -21.00 -8.44
C THR A 743 2.16 -20.23 -8.32
N PHE A 744 2.20 -19.00 -8.83
CA PHE A 744 3.28 -18.06 -8.56
C PHE A 744 3.01 -17.33 -7.24
N ASP A 745 3.88 -17.54 -6.24
CA ASP A 745 3.80 -16.92 -4.92
C ASP A 745 5.21 -16.56 -4.45
N PRO A 746 5.62 -15.28 -4.57
CA PRO A 746 6.97 -14.86 -4.24
C PRO A 746 7.30 -14.93 -2.74
N ILE A 747 6.29 -14.93 -1.86
CA ILE A 747 6.47 -15.05 -0.42
C ILE A 747 6.84 -16.47 -0.03
N GLU A 748 6.17 -17.47 -0.58
CA GLU A 748 6.54 -18.87 -0.36
C GLU A 748 7.94 -19.18 -0.91
N ARG A 749 8.34 -18.57 -2.03
CA ARG A 749 9.71 -18.73 -2.55
C ARG A 749 10.75 -18.10 -1.63
N LEU A 750 10.48 -16.90 -1.11
CA LEU A 750 11.36 -16.28 -0.12
C LEU A 750 11.45 -17.10 1.17
N LYS A 751 10.33 -17.68 1.64
CA LYS A 751 10.31 -18.54 2.82
C LYS A 751 11.21 -19.76 2.63
N CYS A 752 11.06 -20.48 1.50
CA CYS A 752 11.91 -21.62 1.15
C CYS A 752 13.40 -21.20 1.11
N LEU A 753 13.73 -20.06 0.51
CA LEU A 753 15.10 -19.55 0.50
C LEU A 753 15.62 -19.28 1.92
N ARG A 754 14.79 -18.72 2.82
CA ARG A 754 15.16 -18.45 4.22
C ARG A 754 15.32 -19.71 5.08
N GLU A 755 14.62 -20.79 4.76
CA GLU A 755 14.80 -22.11 5.37
C GLU A 755 16.18 -22.72 5.02
N HIS A 756 16.77 -22.33 3.88
CA HIS A 756 18.11 -22.75 3.48
C HIS A 756 19.20 -21.79 3.94
N ARG A 757 18.98 -20.48 3.79
CA ARG A 757 19.89 -19.41 4.23
C ARG A 757 19.14 -18.42 5.12
N TYR A 758 19.37 -18.55 6.43
CA TYR A 758 18.70 -17.72 7.42
C TYR A 758 18.84 -16.22 7.12
N LEU A 759 17.73 -15.48 7.21
CA LEU A 759 17.64 -14.03 6.90
C LEU A 759 17.96 -13.63 5.45
N ALA A 760 17.97 -14.57 4.49
CA ALA A 760 18.06 -14.22 3.08
C ALA A 760 17.04 -13.15 2.69
N VAL A 761 17.49 -12.15 1.92
CA VAL A 761 16.77 -10.90 1.64
C VAL A 761 16.45 -10.13 2.92
N GLN A 762 17.30 -9.16 3.28
CA GLN A 762 17.29 -8.57 4.61
C GLN A 762 16.27 -7.43 4.75
N LYS A 763 16.02 -6.68 3.67
CA LYS A 763 15.12 -5.53 3.65
C LYS A 763 13.96 -5.72 2.66
N TYR A 764 12.87 -5.00 2.90
CA TYR A 764 11.67 -5.13 2.09
C TYR A 764 11.84 -4.53 0.68
N ASN A 765 12.51 -3.37 0.54
CA ASN A 765 12.91 -2.87 -0.78
C ASN A 765 13.69 -3.89 -1.62
N GLN A 766 14.57 -4.69 -1.02
CA GLN A 766 15.32 -5.74 -1.72
C GLN A 766 14.41 -6.83 -2.26
N PHE A 767 13.36 -7.21 -1.53
CA PHE A 767 12.36 -8.16 -2.00
C PHE A 767 11.57 -7.60 -3.19
N VAL A 768 11.08 -6.36 -3.09
CA VAL A 768 10.36 -5.72 -4.20
C VAL A 768 11.29 -5.53 -5.41
N PHE A 769 12.56 -5.20 -5.19
CA PHE A 769 13.57 -5.10 -6.24
C PHE A 769 13.83 -6.44 -6.95
N ALA A 770 13.80 -7.57 -6.22
CA ALA A 770 13.86 -8.88 -6.86
C ALA A 770 12.69 -9.09 -7.84
N LEU A 771 11.48 -8.67 -7.47
CA LEU A 771 10.32 -8.74 -8.37
C LEU A 771 10.48 -7.83 -9.59
N VAL A 772 11.03 -6.62 -9.43
CA VAL A 772 11.32 -5.72 -10.57
C VAL A 772 12.22 -6.41 -11.60
N VAL A 773 13.25 -7.12 -11.16
CA VAL A 773 14.14 -7.86 -12.09
C VAL A 773 13.43 -9.06 -12.74
N VAL A 774 12.52 -9.73 -12.04
CA VAL A 774 11.69 -10.79 -12.63
C VAL A 774 10.74 -10.21 -13.69
N PHE A 775 10.14 -9.05 -13.43
CA PHE A 775 9.30 -8.34 -14.39
C PHE A 775 10.10 -7.92 -15.62
N GLU A 776 11.33 -7.44 -15.44
CA GLU A 776 12.24 -7.14 -16.55
C GLU A 776 12.52 -8.37 -17.41
N HIS A 777 12.76 -9.54 -16.79
CA HIS A 777 13.05 -10.76 -17.53
C HIS A 777 11.89 -11.18 -18.44
N PHE A 778 10.65 -10.99 -17.99
CA PHE A 778 9.42 -11.37 -18.72
C PHE A 778 8.70 -10.17 -19.35
N LYS A 779 9.40 -9.04 -19.56
CA LYS A 779 8.77 -7.78 -20.02
C LYS A 779 7.95 -7.99 -21.28
N LYS A 780 8.49 -8.72 -22.27
CA LYS A 780 7.80 -8.98 -23.53
C LYS A 780 6.44 -9.64 -23.31
N GLN A 781 6.39 -10.73 -22.53
CA GLN A 781 5.14 -11.46 -22.28
C GLN A 781 4.16 -10.66 -21.40
N ILE A 782 4.68 -9.78 -20.55
CA ILE A 782 3.87 -8.81 -19.80
C ILE A 782 3.25 -7.80 -20.77
N ASP A 783 4.04 -7.21 -21.67
CA ASP A 783 3.57 -6.21 -22.64
C ASP A 783 2.57 -6.82 -23.65
N ASP A 784 2.83 -8.05 -24.10
CA ASP A 784 1.93 -8.81 -25.00
C ASP A 784 0.55 -9.03 -24.35
N MET A 785 0.52 -9.24 -23.03
CA MET A 785 -0.71 -9.35 -22.22
C MET A 785 -1.37 -7.97 -22.00
N ASP A 786 -0.60 -6.99 -21.52
CA ASP A 786 -1.01 -5.62 -21.17
C ASP A 786 0.22 -4.70 -21.21
N ALA A 787 0.28 -3.84 -22.23
CA ALA A 787 1.41 -2.96 -22.52
C ALA A 787 1.78 -2.01 -21.36
N ASP A 788 0.82 -1.69 -20.47
CA ASP A 788 1.06 -0.80 -19.35
C ASP A 788 1.47 -1.54 -18.06
N ALA A 789 1.29 -2.86 -17.99
CA ALA A 789 1.38 -3.59 -16.73
C ALA A 789 2.79 -3.56 -16.13
N TYR A 790 3.81 -3.55 -16.99
CA TYR A 790 5.20 -3.42 -16.58
C TYR A 790 5.48 -2.05 -15.94
N ASP A 791 5.11 -0.96 -16.62
CA ASP A 791 5.35 0.41 -16.15
C ASP A 791 4.57 0.71 -14.86
N LYS A 792 3.33 0.22 -14.76
CA LYS A 792 2.52 0.30 -13.53
C LYS A 792 3.24 -0.35 -12.35
N PHE A 793 3.88 -1.50 -12.55
CA PHE A 793 4.60 -2.18 -11.48
C PHE A 793 5.87 -1.44 -11.07
N LEU A 794 6.62 -0.89 -12.04
CA LEU A 794 7.79 -0.05 -11.76
C LEU A 794 7.42 1.17 -10.91
N GLU A 795 6.33 1.86 -11.26
CA GLU A 795 5.86 3.02 -10.51
C GLU A 795 5.52 2.68 -9.05
N ILE A 796 4.86 1.53 -8.82
CA ILE A 796 4.58 1.01 -7.47
C ILE A 796 5.88 0.80 -6.69
N ALA A 797 6.89 0.21 -7.32
CA ALA A 797 8.19 -0.07 -6.71
C ALA A 797 8.94 1.23 -6.38
N GLU A 798 8.99 2.19 -7.30
CA GLU A 798 9.65 3.49 -7.09
C GLU A 798 9.03 4.29 -5.95
N ASN A 799 7.70 4.37 -5.91
CA ASN A 799 6.97 5.05 -4.84
C ASN A 799 7.24 4.40 -3.47
N LEU A 800 7.39 3.08 -3.44
CA LEU A 800 7.79 2.35 -2.24
C LEU A 800 9.22 2.69 -1.82
N TYR A 801 10.17 2.73 -2.76
CA TYR A 801 11.56 3.06 -2.45
C TYR A 801 11.72 4.47 -1.89
N LYS A 802 11.03 5.46 -2.48
CA LYS A 802 10.98 6.84 -1.97
C LYS A 802 10.48 6.86 -0.53
N LYS A 803 9.37 6.19 -0.26
CA LYS A 803 8.77 6.12 1.08
C LYS A 803 9.68 5.42 2.10
N GLU A 804 10.36 4.34 1.73
CA GLU A 804 11.31 3.68 2.63
C GLU A 804 12.51 4.58 2.96
N LYS A 805 13.04 5.29 1.97
CA LYS A 805 14.16 6.22 2.16
C LYS A 805 13.79 7.34 3.13
N GLU A 806 12.62 7.96 2.95
CA GLU A 806 12.10 8.99 3.88
C GLU A 806 11.99 8.49 5.32
N LEU A 807 11.59 7.24 5.52
CA LEU A 807 11.46 6.63 6.84
C LEU A 807 12.81 6.35 7.48
N GLU A 808 13.78 5.85 6.70
CA GLU A 808 15.15 5.65 7.17
C GLU A 808 15.80 6.98 7.59
N ASP A 809 15.58 8.05 6.82
CA ASP A 809 16.14 9.37 7.13
C ASP A 809 15.51 9.98 8.38
N LYS A 810 14.19 9.83 8.56
CA LYS A 810 13.49 10.21 9.81
C LYS A 810 14.01 9.43 11.02
N ALA A 811 14.23 8.13 10.88
CA ALA A 811 14.74 7.29 11.97
C ALA A 811 16.17 7.68 12.37
N LYS A 812 17.05 7.96 11.39
CA LYS A 812 18.41 8.46 11.65
C LYS A 812 18.39 9.79 12.41
N LYS A 813 17.59 10.75 11.95
CA LYS A 813 17.44 12.06 12.59
C LYS A 813 17.00 11.93 14.05
N LYS A 814 16.02 11.07 14.33
CA LYS A 814 15.55 10.79 15.70
C LYS A 814 16.65 10.19 16.58
N MET A 815 17.41 9.22 16.09
CA MET A 815 18.54 8.64 16.85
C MET A 815 19.63 9.67 17.14
N GLU A 816 19.87 10.60 16.22
CA GLU A 816 20.86 11.67 16.36
C GLU A 816 20.42 12.68 17.41
N GLU A 817 19.15 13.07 17.42
CA GLU A 817 18.54 13.90 18.46
C GLU A 817 18.57 13.24 19.85
N GLU A 818 18.29 11.93 19.93
CA GLU A 818 18.38 11.15 21.18
C GLU A 818 19.82 11.05 21.70
N ARG A 819 20.81 10.88 20.80
CA ARG A 819 22.24 10.91 21.15
C ARG A 819 22.68 12.30 21.63
N GLN A 820 22.18 13.37 21.01
CA GLN A 820 22.45 14.76 21.42
C GLN A 820 21.88 15.02 22.82
N LYS A 821 20.64 14.58 23.10
CA LYS A 821 20.02 14.68 24.44
C LYS A 821 20.76 13.85 25.49
N GLY A 822 21.21 12.64 25.12
CA GLY A 822 22.02 11.79 25.99
C GLY A 822 23.39 12.40 26.34
N ARG A 823 24.05 13.07 25.38
CA ARG A 823 25.29 13.83 25.61
C ARG A 823 25.06 15.06 26.50
N ASN A 824 23.98 15.81 26.26
CA ASN A 824 23.64 16.97 27.08
C ASN A 824 23.26 16.60 28.52
N ASN A 825 22.67 15.42 28.75
CA ASN A 825 22.39 14.91 30.10
C ASN A 825 23.63 14.33 30.80
N LYS A 826 24.62 13.82 30.04
CA LYS A 826 25.92 13.42 30.59
C LYS A 826 26.83 14.60 30.93
N ASN A 827 26.66 15.75 30.29
CA ASN A 827 27.37 16.98 30.62
C ASN A 827 26.70 17.78 31.76
N LYS A 828 25.53 17.34 32.25
CA LYS A 828 24.79 17.93 33.38
C LYS A 828 24.83 17.10 34.66
N LYS A 829 25.46 15.92 34.62
CA LYS A 829 25.83 15.09 35.79
C LYS A 829 27.33 15.11 35.90
#